data_AF-A0A2D9DH64-F1
#
_entry.id   AF-A0A2D9DH64-F1
#
_cell.length_a   1.000
_cell.length_b   1.000
_cell.length_c   1.000
_cell.angle_alpha   90.00
_cell.angle_beta   90.00
_cell.angle_gamma   90.00
#
_symmetry.space_group_name_H-M   'P 1'
#
loop_
_entity.id
_entity.type
_entity.pdbx_description
1 polymer ?
#
loop_
_entity_poly.entity_id
_entity_poly.type
_entity_poly.pdbx_seq_one_letter_code
_entity_poly.pdbx_strand_id
1 'polypeptide(L)'
;MKKLNLLFLLFFGIQLLSAQDMQEGFGYLEKGNFAKAETFFEAILKEYPDNKTANLCYGRAVGLNGEPQKATSIFTELLEEYPGDIEIELNYAESLLWGSHFNKAKEYYSDLVQRYPENFAALLGFANTLSNLKEYDNALLYVNRALETSPGNPNAMVSKKYIRLGFAYQKMQNQEYEPAISLLNKNLEDFSGDRETLLNKANIYLITKETEEAKNVYLELAKNAKDSIVALNGMALAAHIAENEKEAQSLAGKAIEKAEVLGDSTSLQASRERYAQTLVWNKDFENAEAYISELITTYGEENWVLSLRATLGMYRSDFKESIADYQQILEKDTASFDGNLGIANAYFADGETKNAYDAAYQTLKVFPNQKDATNFIGKLDRSFTPVIEEKINYTFDNGDNKAYATNTNIEFPVSTKLSFNANYNYRKTRNSITENEASSNNFSLGGSYKFHPKASFHVLGGINSANSFSNNYNQFLAQAFFKIKPYKLQDLEVGYNREVQNFNADLLDREIVVNNYYMNYNMGTNFNLGWFTQYYYSSQSDENSRNLLFTSLYYNFLSKPVLKGGINYQFLSFKNQVPTIYFSPSRFNAVEVFADFLMDENAVETKGLFYGLTAAVGYQFIEDDSKQSTYRIQGKFGYKFSERCLANFYGTRSNIASATAAGFTFTEIGFRLKWIFLNKPVFETK
;
A
#
# COMPACT_ATOMS: atom_id res chain seq x y z
N MET A 1 12.87 -33.13 -58.96
CA MET A 1 12.77 -33.94 -60.22
C MET A 1 11.34 -34.43 -60.36
N LYS A 2 10.77 -34.41 -61.58
CA LYS A 2 9.51 -35.10 -62.04
C LYS A 2 8.23 -34.76 -61.22
N LYS A 3 7.28 -34.00 -61.80
CA LYS A 3 6.12 -34.47 -62.63
C LYS A 3 5.16 -35.37 -61.82
N LEU A 4 3.83 -35.22 -61.85
CA LEU A 4 2.89 -35.05 -62.97
C LEU A 4 1.56 -34.48 -62.39
N ASN A 5 0.65 -33.75 -63.05
CA ASN A 5 0.46 -33.34 -64.45
C ASN A 5 -0.17 -31.93 -64.57
N LEU A 6 -0.69 -31.56 -65.76
CA LEU A 6 -1.59 -30.43 -66.04
C LEU A 6 -2.52 -30.84 -67.23
N LEU A 7 -3.66 -30.14 -67.45
CA LEU A 7 -4.63 -30.31 -68.56
C LEU A 7 -5.52 -31.59 -68.50
N PHE A 8 -6.71 -31.65 -69.13
CA PHE A 8 -7.22 -30.86 -70.28
C PHE A 8 -8.73 -30.52 -70.21
N LEU A 9 -9.09 -29.38 -70.81
CA LEU A 9 -10.42 -28.76 -70.89
C LEU A 9 -10.94 -28.87 -72.33
N LEU A 10 -12.13 -29.43 -72.60
CA LEU A 10 -12.69 -29.47 -73.95
C LEU A 10 -14.24 -29.47 -73.97
N PHE A 11 -14.80 -28.29 -74.30
CA PHE A 11 -15.99 -28.04 -75.15
C PHE A 11 -17.30 -28.84 -74.93
N PHE A 12 -18.51 -28.28 -75.05
CA PHE A 12 -19.00 -27.17 -75.89
C PHE A 12 -20.33 -26.64 -75.29
N GLY A 13 -20.66 -25.35 -75.39
CA GLY A 13 -22.04 -24.87 -75.09
C GLY A 13 -22.14 -23.53 -74.35
N ILE A 14 -22.40 -22.47 -75.10
CA ILE A 14 -22.47 -21.07 -74.64
C ILE A 14 -23.59 -20.86 -73.61
N GLN A 15 -23.23 -20.54 -72.36
CA GLN A 15 -23.88 -19.50 -71.54
C GLN A 15 -22.81 -18.75 -70.74
N LEU A 16 -22.49 -17.53 -71.17
CA LEU A 16 -21.71 -16.58 -70.37
C LEU A 16 -22.63 -15.96 -69.33
N LEU A 17 -22.77 -16.64 -68.19
CA LEU A 17 -23.15 -15.97 -66.94
C LEU A 17 -21.90 -15.25 -66.42
N SER A 18 -21.94 -13.92 -66.40
CA SER A 18 -20.87 -13.09 -65.87
C SER A 18 -20.72 -13.36 -64.37
N ALA A 19 -19.68 -14.12 -63.99
CA ALA A 19 -19.22 -14.12 -62.60
C ALA A 19 -18.78 -12.69 -62.26
N GLN A 20 -19.40 -12.09 -61.25
CA GLN A 20 -19.07 -10.74 -60.80
C GLN A 20 -17.69 -10.76 -60.15
N ASP A 21 -16.79 -9.87 -60.60
CA ASP A 21 -15.45 -9.78 -60.03
C ASP A 21 -15.53 -9.17 -58.62
N MET A 22 -15.42 -10.05 -57.62
CA MET A 22 -15.42 -9.69 -56.20
C MET A 22 -14.00 -9.71 -55.59
N GLN A 23 -12.97 -10.00 -56.39
CA GLN A 23 -11.63 -10.30 -55.88
C GLN A 23 -10.96 -9.07 -55.25
N GLU A 24 -11.24 -7.86 -55.76
CA GLU A 24 -10.80 -6.62 -55.16
C GLU A 24 -11.45 -6.39 -53.78
N GLY A 25 -12.76 -6.62 -53.66
CA GLY A 25 -13.52 -6.53 -52.41
C GLY A 25 -13.03 -7.49 -51.33
N PHE A 26 -12.77 -8.76 -51.69
CA PHE A 26 -12.16 -9.72 -50.76
C PHE A 26 -10.78 -9.25 -50.31
N GLY A 27 -9.97 -8.73 -51.24
CA GLY A 27 -8.67 -8.14 -50.93
C GLY A 27 -8.73 -6.90 -50.03
N TYR A 28 -9.84 -6.16 -49.99
CA TYR A 28 -10.06 -5.11 -49.01
C TYR A 28 -10.40 -5.66 -47.63
N LEU A 29 -11.26 -6.68 -47.52
CA LEU A 29 -11.56 -7.36 -46.25
C LEU A 29 -10.32 -8.00 -45.62
N GLU A 30 -9.54 -8.77 -46.40
CA GLU A 30 -8.32 -9.44 -45.93
C GLU A 30 -7.25 -8.46 -45.40
N LYS A 31 -7.20 -7.25 -45.96
CA LYS A 31 -6.24 -6.20 -45.56
C LYS A 31 -6.78 -5.28 -44.46
N GLY A 32 -7.95 -5.56 -43.91
CA GLY A 32 -8.60 -4.73 -42.90
C GLY A 32 -9.09 -3.36 -43.40
N ASN A 33 -9.24 -3.18 -44.72
CA ASN A 33 -9.69 -1.92 -45.31
C ASN A 33 -11.22 -1.89 -45.43
N PHE A 34 -11.88 -1.97 -44.27
CA PHE A 34 -13.32 -2.22 -44.17
C PHE A 34 -14.17 -1.14 -44.86
N ALA A 35 -13.79 0.14 -44.77
CA ALA A 35 -14.48 1.23 -45.48
C ALA A 35 -14.47 1.05 -47.02
N LYS A 36 -13.35 0.60 -47.61
CA LYS A 36 -13.29 0.32 -49.05
C LYS A 36 -14.05 -0.95 -49.41
N ALA A 37 -13.99 -1.99 -48.57
CA ALA A 37 -14.80 -3.18 -48.75
C ALA A 37 -16.31 -2.83 -48.73
N GLU A 38 -16.75 -2.00 -47.78
CA GLU A 38 -18.14 -1.56 -47.67
C GLU A 38 -18.59 -0.85 -48.94
N THR A 39 -17.83 0.14 -49.40
CA THR A 39 -18.15 0.88 -50.64
C THR A 39 -18.16 -0.03 -51.87
N PHE A 40 -17.23 -0.99 -51.95
CA PHE A 40 -17.12 -1.93 -53.06
C PHE A 40 -18.31 -2.89 -53.12
N PHE A 41 -18.66 -3.54 -52.01
CA PHE A 41 -19.80 -4.46 -51.97
C PHE A 41 -21.14 -3.73 -52.06
N GLU A 42 -21.26 -2.50 -51.56
CA GLU A 42 -22.44 -1.65 -51.79
C GLU A 42 -22.65 -1.35 -53.29
N ALA A 43 -21.57 -1.11 -54.05
CA ALA A 43 -21.66 -0.90 -55.49
C ALA A 43 -22.15 -2.16 -56.22
N ILE A 44 -21.66 -3.35 -55.83
CA ILE A 44 -22.14 -4.62 -56.39
C ILE A 44 -23.62 -4.84 -56.06
N LEU A 45 -24.05 -4.57 -54.83
CA LEU A 45 -25.46 -4.73 -54.41
C LEU A 45 -26.42 -3.73 -55.07
N LYS A 46 -25.93 -2.58 -55.57
CA LYS A 46 -26.75 -1.67 -56.39
C LYS A 46 -27.08 -2.22 -57.77
N GLU A 47 -26.18 -3.01 -58.36
CA GLU A 47 -26.41 -3.68 -59.64
C GLU A 47 -27.06 -5.07 -59.47
N TYR A 48 -26.78 -5.74 -58.35
CA TYR A 48 -27.21 -7.11 -58.05
C TYR A 48 -27.68 -7.23 -56.58
N PRO A 49 -28.88 -6.71 -56.24
CA PRO A 49 -29.38 -6.66 -54.85
C PRO A 49 -29.42 -8.03 -54.16
N ASP A 50 -29.77 -9.07 -54.92
CA ASP A 50 -29.98 -10.43 -54.40
C ASP A 50 -28.68 -11.28 -54.38
N ASN A 51 -27.50 -10.67 -54.57
CA ASN A 51 -26.24 -11.43 -54.49
C ASN A 51 -25.87 -11.73 -53.03
N LYS A 52 -26.23 -12.95 -52.58
CA LYS A 52 -25.86 -13.52 -51.27
C LYS A 52 -24.40 -13.29 -50.86
N THR A 53 -23.43 -13.56 -51.74
CA THR A 53 -21.99 -13.41 -51.41
C THR A 53 -21.61 -11.94 -51.22
N ALA A 54 -22.10 -11.05 -52.08
CA ALA A 54 -21.88 -9.62 -51.94
C ALA A 54 -22.55 -9.08 -50.67
N ASN A 55 -23.74 -9.58 -50.32
CA ASN A 55 -24.49 -9.17 -49.12
C ASN A 55 -23.81 -9.65 -47.83
N LEU A 56 -23.34 -10.90 -47.80
CA LEU A 56 -22.48 -11.43 -46.74
C LEU A 56 -21.21 -10.58 -46.53
N CYS A 57 -20.52 -10.25 -47.61
CA CYS A 57 -19.29 -9.46 -47.56
C CYS A 57 -19.53 -7.97 -47.24
N TYR A 58 -20.68 -7.41 -47.64
CA TYR A 58 -21.14 -6.09 -47.22
C TYR A 58 -21.42 -6.07 -45.71
N GLY A 59 -22.19 -7.02 -45.18
CA GLY A 59 -22.45 -7.14 -43.74
C GLY A 59 -21.16 -7.28 -42.92
N ARG A 60 -20.18 -8.06 -43.41
CA ARG A 60 -18.83 -8.15 -42.79
C ARG A 60 -18.11 -6.80 -42.81
N ALA A 61 -18.07 -6.13 -43.97
CA ALA A 61 -17.40 -4.86 -44.13
C ALA A 61 -18.01 -3.78 -43.21
N VAL A 62 -19.33 -3.63 -43.23
CA VAL A 62 -20.11 -2.72 -42.37
C VAL A 62 -19.80 -2.93 -40.89
N GLY A 63 -19.84 -4.18 -40.42
CA GLY A 63 -19.64 -4.50 -39.00
C GLY A 63 -18.22 -4.21 -38.53
N LEU A 64 -17.23 -4.58 -39.33
CA LEU A 64 -15.81 -4.34 -39.06
C LEU A 64 -15.40 -2.87 -39.30
N ASN A 65 -16.16 -2.10 -40.08
CA ASN A 65 -16.01 -0.65 -40.26
C ASN A 65 -16.63 0.17 -39.12
N GLY A 66 -17.20 -0.49 -38.09
CA GLY A 66 -17.70 0.16 -36.87
C GLY A 66 -19.22 0.28 -36.73
N GLU A 67 -20.00 -0.31 -37.64
CA GLU A 67 -21.47 -0.36 -37.54
C GLU A 67 -22.00 -1.79 -37.27
N PRO A 68 -21.67 -2.43 -36.13
CA PRO A 68 -22.05 -3.82 -35.87
C PRO A 68 -23.56 -4.04 -35.76
N GLN A 69 -24.35 -3.02 -35.39
CA GLN A 69 -25.81 -3.10 -35.37
C GLN A 69 -26.39 -3.23 -36.78
N LYS A 70 -25.87 -2.46 -37.75
CA LYS A 70 -26.26 -2.53 -39.18
C LYS A 70 -25.85 -3.88 -39.77
N ALA A 71 -24.66 -4.38 -39.44
CA ALA A 71 -24.24 -5.74 -39.80
C ALA A 71 -25.18 -6.82 -39.22
N THR A 72 -25.57 -6.70 -37.94
CA THR A 72 -26.52 -7.63 -37.31
C THR A 72 -27.87 -7.60 -38.03
N SER A 73 -28.36 -6.43 -38.45
CA SER A 73 -29.59 -6.31 -39.26
C SER A 73 -29.45 -7.02 -40.60
N ILE A 74 -28.39 -6.76 -41.36
CA ILE A 74 -28.09 -7.43 -42.65
C ILE A 74 -28.06 -8.95 -42.50
N PHE A 75 -27.39 -9.47 -41.46
CA PHE A 75 -27.34 -10.92 -41.23
C PHE A 75 -28.66 -11.49 -40.68
N THR A 76 -29.53 -10.68 -40.06
CA THR A 76 -30.88 -11.11 -39.67
C THR A 76 -31.76 -11.29 -40.90
N GLU A 77 -31.74 -10.34 -41.84
CA GLU A 77 -32.45 -10.45 -43.12
C GLU A 77 -31.96 -11.67 -43.93
N LEU A 78 -30.64 -11.87 -44.02
CA LEU A 78 -30.04 -13.04 -44.65
C LEU A 78 -30.40 -14.38 -43.96
N LEU A 79 -30.63 -14.38 -42.64
CA LEU A 79 -31.09 -15.58 -41.91
C LEU A 79 -32.55 -15.94 -42.24
N GLU A 80 -33.40 -14.94 -42.49
CA GLU A 80 -34.79 -15.16 -42.91
C GLU A 80 -34.87 -15.68 -44.36
N GLU A 81 -33.99 -15.18 -45.24
CA GLU A 81 -33.93 -15.59 -46.65
C GLU A 81 -33.26 -16.97 -46.85
N TYR A 82 -32.22 -17.27 -46.07
CA TYR A 82 -31.41 -18.51 -46.19
C TYR A 82 -31.36 -19.31 -44.87
N PRO A 83 -32.50 -19.81 -44.35
CA PRO A 83 -32.55 -20.53 -43.09
C PRO A 83 -31.72 -21.83 -43.12
N GLY A 84 -30.84 -21.99 -42.13
CA GLY A 84 -29.94 -23.16 -42.00
C GLY A 84 -28.64 -23.06 -42.79
N ASP A 85 -28.35 -21.92 -43.43
CA ASP A 85 -27.06 -21.69 -44.10
C ASP A 85 -25.97 -21.34 -43.08
N ILE A 86 -25.12 -22.32 -42.77
CA ILE A 86 -24.08 -22.21 -41.73
C ILE A 86 -23.15 -21.00 -41.90
N GLU A 87 -22.89 -20.52 -43.12
CA GLU A 87 -22.05 -19.33 -43.32
C GLU A 87 -22.78 -18.07 -42.84
N ILE A 88 -24.07 -17.93 -43.15
CA ILE A 88 -24.89 -16.82 -42.63
C ILE A 88 -25.08 -16.94 -41.12
N GLU A 89 -25.35 -18.12 -40.59
CA GLU A 89 -25.48 -18.35 -39.14
C GLU A 89 -24.19 -17.95 -38.39
N LEU A 90 -23.02 -18.35 -38.90
CA LEU A 90 -21.71 -17.96 -38.33
C LEU A 90 -21.50 -16.44 -38.35
N ASN A 91 -21.87 -15.77 -39.45
CA ASN A 91 -21.72 -14.33 -39.58
C ASN A 91 -22.68 -13.54 -38.68
N TYR A 92 -23.92 -14.00 -38.53
CA TYR A 92 -24.84 -13.45 -37.54
C TYR A 92 -24.26 -13.56 -36.12
N ALA A 93 -23.78 -14.75 -35.75
CA ALA A 93 -23.13 -14.99 -34.46
C ALA A 93 -21.91 -14.08 -34.23
N GLU A 94 -21.10 -13.85 -35.26
CA GLU A 94 -19.92 -12.99 -35.21
C GLU A 94 -20.30 -11.49 -35.13
N SER A 95 -21.39 -11.07 -35.77
CA SER A 95 -21.92 -9.71 -35.62
C SER A 95 -22.42 -9.40 -34.20
N LEU A 96 -22.96 -10.40 -33.49
CA LEU A 96 -23.29 -10.28 -32.07
C LEU A 96 -22.04 -10.07 -31.21
N LEU A 97 -20.90 -10.67 -31.56
CA LEU A 97 -19.61 -10.40 -30.90
C LEU A 97 -19.14 -8.96 -31.14
N TRP A 98 -19.15 -8.49 -32.39
CA TRP A 98 -18.76 -7.11 -32.72
C TRP A 98 -19.68 -6.09 -32.02
N GLY A 99 -20.98 -6.38 -31.93
CA GLY A 99 -21.96 -5.59 -31.18
C GLY A 99 -21.88 -5.73 -29.66
N SER A 100 -20.91 -6.47 -29.12
CA SER A 100 -20.75 -6.77 -27.68
C SER A 100 -21.95 -7.47 -27.01
N HIS A 101 -22.80 -8.13 -27.79
CA HIS A 101 -23.96 -8.90 -27.32
C HIS A 101 -23.57 -10.31 -26.86
N PHE A 102 -22.52 -10.42 -26.03
CA PHE A 102 -21.83 -11.67 -25.73
C PHE A 102 -22.74 -12.80 -25.20
N ASN A 103 -23.77 -12.49 -24.42
CA ASN A 103 -24.73 -13.49 -23.94
C ASN A 103 -25.57 -14.10 -25.09
N LYS A 104 -26.05 -13.27 -26.03
CA LYS A 104 -26.77 -13.75 -27.23
C LYS A 104 -25.84 -14.54 -28.14
N ALA A 105 -24.61 -14.06 -28.32
CA ALA A 105 -23.58 -14.78 -29.05
C ALA A 105 -23.31 -16.15 -28.40
N LYS A 106 -23.32 -16.26 -27.06
CA LYS A 106 -23.10 -17.52 -26.35
C LYS A 106 -24.21 -18.52 -26.62
N GLU A 107 -25.46 -18.10 -26.53
CA GLU A 107 -26.63 -18.93 -26.85
C GLU A 107 -26.53 -19.46 -28.29
N TYR A 108 -26.26 -18.58 -29.25
CA TYR A 108 -26.22 -18.92 -30.67
C TYR A 108 -25.01 -19.79 -31.05
N TYR A 109 -23.81 -19.45 -30.59
CA TYR A 109 -22.62 -20.28 -30.80
C TYR A 109 -22.70 -21.64 -30.09
N SER A 110 -23.39 -21.73 -28.94
CA SER A 110 -23.60 -23.00 -28.25
C SER A 110 -24.42 -23.99 -29.07
N ASP A 111 -25.43 -23.51 -29.81
CA ASP A 111 -26.18 -24.33 -30.77
C ASP A 111 -25.32 -24.69 -32.00
N LEU A 112 -24.58 -23.73 -32.57
CA LEU A 112 -23.67 -23.98 -33.69
C LEU A 112 -22.62 -25.06 -33.39
N VAL A 113 -21.98 -25.05 -32.22
CA VAL A 113 -20.99 -26.09 -31.85
C VAL A 113 -21.63 -27.44 -31.48
N GLN A 114 -22.95 -27.46 -31.24
CA GLN A 114 -23.70 -28.71 -31.05
C GLN A 114 -24.10 -29.32 -32.39
N ARG A 115 -24.57 -28.51 -33.36
CA ARG A 115 -24.90 -28.95 -34.72
C ARG A 115 -23.68 -29.26 -35.57
N TYR A 116 -22.59 -28.51 -35.39
CA TYR A 116 -21.36 -28.59 -36.18
C TYR A 116 -20.11 -28.72 -35.29
N PRO A 117 -19.93 -29.86 -34.58
CA PRO A 117 -18.91 -30.00 -33.53
C PRO A 117 -17.45 -29.98 -34.01
N GLU A 118 -17.21 -30.05 -35.32
CA GLU A 118 -15.89 -29.98 -35.97
C GLU A 118 -15.73 -28.71 -36.83
N ASN A 119 -16.70 -27.79 -36.83
CA ASN A 119 -16.57 -26.55 -37.59
C ASN A 119 -15.64 -25.57 -36.87
N PHE A 120 -14.47 -25.32 -37.48
CA PHE A 120 -13.43 -24.43 -36.94
C PHE A 120 -13.96 -23.04 -36.54
N ALA A 121 -14.79 -22.41 -37.39
CA ALA A 121 -15.30 -21.06 -37.14
C ALA A 121 -16.32 -21.03 -35.99
N ALA A 122 -17.18 -22.05 -35.88
CA ALA A 122 -18.10 -22.19 -34.75
C ALA A 122 -17.32 -22.37 -33.42
N LEU A 123 -16.33 -23.26 -33.42
CA LEU A 123 -15.50 -23.53 -32.24
C LEU A 123 -14.70 -22.30 -31.79
N LEU A 124 -14.07 -21.59 -32.74
CA LEU A 124 -13.28 -20.39 -32.46
C LEU A 124 -14.17 -19.22 -32.03
N GLY A 125 -15.29 -18.99 -32.70
CA GLY A 125 -16.27 -17.95 -32.34
C GLY A 125 -16.86 -18.19 -30.95
N PHE A 126 -17.17 -19.44 -30.60
CA PHE A 126 -17.63 -19.78 -29.26
C PHE A 126 -16.54 -19.55 -28.20
N ALA A 127 -15.30 -19.96 -28.47
CA ALA A 127 -14.17 -19.70 -27.56
C ALA A 127 -13.95 -18.21 -27.31
N ASN A 128 -13.99 -17.38 -28.36
CA ASN A 128 -13.87 -15.93 -28.26
C ASN A 128 -15.05 -15.30 -27.50
N THR A 129 -16.28 -15.83 -27.67
CA THR A 129 -17.46 -15.43 -26.90
C THR A 129 -17.30 -15.72 -25.41
N LEU A 130 -16.89 -16.94 -25.07
CA LEU A 130 -16.63 -17.36 -23.68
C LEU A 130 -15.49 -16.53 -23.06
N SER A 131 -14.48 -16.16 -23.84
CA SER A 131 -13.40 -15.27 -23.40
C SER A 131 -13.90 -13.87 -23.02
N ASN A 132 -14.78 -13.27 -23.83
CA ASN A 132 -15.38 -11.96 -23.52
C ASN A 132 -16.27 -12.01 -22.27
N LEU A 133 -16.93 -13.15 -22.03
CA LEU A 133 -17.68 -13.44 -20.80
C LEU A 133 -16.79 -13.83 -19.61
N LYS A 134 -15.46 -13.90 -19.78
CA LYS A 134 -14.47 -14.31 -18.77
C LYS A 134 -14.63 -15.75 -18.28
N GLU A 135 -15.28 -16.60 -19.07
CA GLU A 135 -15.42 -18.06 -18.86
C GLU A 135 -14.20 -18.79 -19.44
N TYR A 136 -13.01 -18.43 -18.95
CA TYR A 136 -11.75 -18.78 -19.63
C TYR A 136 -11.43 -20.28 -19.68
N ASP A 137 -11.86 -21.09 -18.69
CA ASP A 137 -11.71 -22.54 -18.75
C ASP A 137 -12.45 -23.15 -19.95
N ASN A 138 -13.69 -22.72 -20.18
CA ASN A 138 -14.47 -23.13 -21.36
C ASN A 138 -13.87 -22.53 -22.64
N ALA A 139 -13.42 -21.28 -22.62
CA ALA A 139 -12.76 -20.67 -23.77
C ALA A 139 -11.50 -21.44 -24.19
N LEU A 140 -10.68 -21.89 -23.23
CA LEU A 140 -9.51 -22.74 -23.48
C LEU A 140 -9.90 -24.11 -24.03
N LEU A 141 -11.00 -24.72 -23.55
CA LEU A 141 -11.50 -25.98 -24.11
C LEU A 141 -11.86 -25.83 -25.60
N TYR A 142 -12.67 -24.83 -25.94
CA TYR A 142 -13.15 -24.65 -27.31
C TYR A 142 -12.08 -24.14 -28.28
N VAL A 143 -11.13 -23.30 -27.85
CA VAL A 143 -10.01 -22.89 -28.72
C VAL A 143 -9.03 -24.05 -28.99
N ASN A 144 -8.83 -24.96 -28.03
CA ASN A 144 -8.05 -26.17 -28.28
C ASN A 144 -8.76 -27.11 -29.25
N ARG A 145 -10.10 -27.28 -29.15
CA ARG A 145 -10.88 -28.01 -30.16
C ARG A 145 -10.79 -27.35 -31.55
N ALA A 146 -10.80 -26.02 -31.64
CA ALA A 146 -10.55 -25.33 -32.91
C ALA A 146 -9.15 -25.68 -33.46
N LEU A 147 -8.12 -25.72 -32.61
CA LEU A 147 -6.77 -26.14 -32.98
C LEU A 147 -6.65 -27.65 -33.31
N GLU A 148 -7.51 -28.52 -32.79
CA GLU A 148 -7.60 -29.92 -33.24
C GLU A 148 -8.12 -30.01 -34.68
N THR A 149 -9.12 -29.20 -35.04
CA THR A 149 -9.66 -29.13 -36.41
C THR A 149 -8.75 -28.39 -37.40
N SER A 150 -7.94 -27.44 -36.93
CA SER A 150 -6.98 -26.69 -37.73
C SER A 150 -5.66 -26.48 -36.96
N PRO A 151 -4.77 -27.50 -36.94
CA PRO A 151 -3.51 -27.45 -36.19
C PRO A 151 -2.62 -26.29 -36.61
N GLY A 152 -2.19 -25.49 -35.62
CA GLY A 152 -1.31 -24.33 -35.83
C GLY A 152 -1.99 -23.12 -36.47
N ASN A 153 -3.33 -23.08 -36.57
CA ASN A 153 -4.04 -21.93 -37.14
C ASN A 153 -3.69 -20.62 -36.41
N PRO A 154 -3.17 -19.58 -37.10
CA PRO A 154 -2.72 -18.35 -36.45
C PRO A 154 -3.81 -17.64 -35.62
N ASN A 155 -5.05 -17.60 -36.12
CA ASN A 155 -6.15 -16.90 -35.44
C ASN A 155 -6.54 -17.62 -34.15
N ALA A 156 -6.62 -18.96 -34.17
CA ALA A 156 -6.89 -19.74 -32.96
C ALA A 156 -5.73 -19.69 -31.96
N MET A 157 -4.49 -19.66 -32.42
CA MET A 157 -3.32 -19.45 -31.56
C MET A 157 -3.35 -18.06 -30.90
N VAL A 158 -3.65 -17.00 -31.65
CA VAL A 158 -3.79 -15.63 -31.12
C VAL A 158 -4.95 -15.53 -30.11
N SER A 159 -6.11 -16.13 -30.41
CA SER A 159 -7.22 -16.24 -29.46
C SER A 159 -6.79 -16.95 -28.18
N LYS A 160 -6.10 -18.08 -28.28
CA LYS A 160 -5.53 -18.82 -27.14
C LYS A 160 -4.53 -17.98 -26.34
N LYS A 161 -3.74 -17.12 -26.99
CA LYS A 161 -2.85 -16.14 -26.34
C LYS A 161 -3.62 -15.21 -25.40
N TYR A 162 -4.64 -14.54 -25.93
CA TYR A 162 -5.41 -13.55 -25.18
C TYR A 162 -6.36 -14.17 -24.15
N ILE A 163 -6.91 -15.37 -24.41
CA ILE A 163 -7.63 -16.16 -23.40
C ILE A 163 -6.73 -16.46 -22.20
N ARG A 164 -5.48 -16.92 -22.42
CA ARG A 164 -4.53 -17.18 -21.32
C ARG A 164 -4.14 -15.91 -20.57
N LEU A 165 -3.90 -14.79 -21.27
CA LEU A 165 -3.59 -13.50 -20.64
C LEU A 165 -4.75 -13.01 -19.75
N GLY A 166 -5.97 -13.04 -20.28
CA GLY A 166 -7.18 -12.67 -19.52
C GLY A 166 -7.42 -13.57 -18.30
N PHE A 167 -7.14 -14.87 -18.43
CA PHE A 167 -7.27 -15.82 -17.33
C PHE A 167 -6.17 -15.64 -16.28
N ALA A 168 -4.92 -15.44 -16.69
CA ALA A 168 -3.82 -15.13 -15.79
C ALA A 168 -4.07 -13.83 -15.01
N TYR A 169 -4.64 -12.81 -15.67
CA TYR A 169 -5.06 -11.57 -15.01
C TYR A 169 -6.18 -11.82 -13.97
N GLN A 170 -7.20 -12.62 -14.30
CA GLN A 170 -8.25 -12.99 -13.34
C GLN A 170 -7.68 -13.75 -12.13
N LYS A 171 -6.76 -14.69 -12.37
CA LYS A 171 -6.04 -15.42 -11.32
C LYS A 171 -5.20 -14.47 -10.45
N MET A 172 -4.47 -13.53 -11.05
CA MET A 172 -3.72 -12.50 -10.33
C MET A 172 -4.64 -11.62 -9.44
N GLN A 173 -5.80 -11.19 -9.94
CA GLN A 173 -6.78 -10.42 -9.14
C GLN A 173 -7.34 -11.22 -7.96
N ASN A 174 -7.55 -12.53 -8.15
CA ASN A 174 -7.91 -13.46 -7.07
C ASN A 174 -6.73 -13.77 -6.11
N GLN A 175 -5.54 -13.22 -6.35
CA GLN A 175 -4.28 -13.52 -5.64
C GLN A 175 -3.79 -14.96 -5.82
N GLU A 176 -4.26 -15.64 -6.87
CA GLU A 176 -3.82 -16.96 -7.32
C GLU A 176 -2.57 -16.83 -8.22
N TYR A 177 -1.46 -16.33 -7.65
CA TYR A 177 -0.26 -15.96 -8.43
C TYR A 177 0.41 -17.15 -9.13
N GLU A 178 0.55 -18.30 -8.48
CA GLU A 178 1.14 -19.51 -9.08
C GLU A 178 0.33 -20.03 -10.30
N PRO A 179 -1.01 -20.20 -10.21
CA PRO A 179 -1.85 -20.44 -11.39
C PRO A 179 -1.69 -19.40 -12.50
N ALA A 180 -1.59 -18.11 -12.15
CA ALA A 180 -1.38 -17.04 -13.14
C ALA A 180 -0.03 -17.18 -13.86
N ILE A 181 1.07 -17.39 -13.12
CA ILE A 181 2.41 -17.62 -13.69
C ILE A 181 2.42 -18.89 -14.55
N SER A 182 1.73 -19.96 -14.14
CA SER A 182 1.61 -21.19 -14.94
C SER A 182 0.91 -20.95 -16.29
N LEU A 183 -0.15 -20.14 -16.31
CA LEU A 183 -0.84 -19.75 -17.55
C LEU A 183 0.06 -18.91 -18.47
N LEU A 184 0.85 -17.99 -17.90
CA LEU A 184 1.80 -17.17 -18.66
C LEU A 184 2.97 -18.00 -19.21
N ASN A 185 3.53 -18.94 -18.43
CA ASN A 185 4.59 -19.84 -18.89
C ASN A 185 4.11 -20.71 -20.08
N LYS A 186 2.90 -21.29 -20.00
CA LYS A 186 2.27 -21.99 -21.15
C LYS A 186 2.06 -21.11 -22.36
N ASN A 187 1.97 -19.80 -22.17
CA ASN A 187 1.88 -18.84 -23.25
C ASN A 187 3.25 -18.50 -23.85
N LEU A 188 4.31 -18.49 -23.06
CA LEU A 188 5.70 -18.37 -23.53
C LEU A 188 6.20 -19.65 -24.24
N GLU A 189 5.66 -20.82 -23.90
CA GLU A 189 5.88 -22.07 -24.65
C GLU A 189 5.37 -21.97 -26.09
N ASP A 190 4.14 -21.46 -26.28
CA ASP A 190 3.53 -21.27 -27.59
C ASP A 190 4.07 -20.01 -28.32
N PHE A 191 4.50 -18.99 -27.58
CA PHE A 191 4.97 -17.69 -28.09
C PHE A 191 6.26 -17.22 -27.37
N SER A 192 7.42 -17.71 -27.82
CA SER A 192 8.70 -17.51 -27.14
C SER A 192 9.08 -16.05 -26.89
N GLY A 193 9.03 -15.65 -25.61
CA GLY A 193 9.23 -14.30 -25.13
C GLY A 193 8.34 -13.27 -25.82
N ASP A 194 7.03 -13.58 -25.87
CA ASP A 194 5.94 -12.65 -26.15
C ASP A 194 5.94 -11.47 -25.17
N ARG A 195 5.88 -10.25 -25.71
CA ARG A 195 6.09 -9.00 -24.98
C ARG A 195 5.04 -8.79 -23.89
N GLU A 196 3.75 -8.95 -24.20
CA GLU A 196 2.66 -8.78 -23.23
C GLU A 196 2.73 -9.82 -22.12
N THR A 197 3.06 -11.07 -22.47
CA THR A 197 3.17 -12.18 -21.52
C THR A 197 4.32 -11.95 -20.54
N LEU A 198 5.50 -11.54 -21.02
CA LEU A 198 6.64 -11.21 -20.14
C LEU A 198 6.32 -10.03 -19.21
N LEU A 199 5.67 -8.98 -19.70
CA LEU A 199 5.27 -7.84 -18.85
C LEU A 199 4.27 -8.24 -17.76
N ASN A 200 3.28 -9.07 -18.08
CA ASN A 200 2.33 -9.59 -17.07
C ASN A 200 3.04 -10.48 -16.04
N LYS A 201 4.01 -11.30 -16.46
CA LYS A 201 4.78 -12.17 -15.57
C LYS A 201 5.69 -11.37 -14.64
N ALA A 202 6.40 -10.36 -15.16
CA ALA A 202 7.19 -9.45 -14.36
C ALA A 202 6.32 -8.68 -13.34
N ASN A 203 5.14 -8.21 -13.75
CA ASN A 203 4.21 -7.52 -12.85
C ASN A 203 3.75 -8.40 -11.67
N ILE A 204 3.51 -9.70 -11.89
CA ILE A 204 3.20 -10.63 -10.80
C ILE A 204 4.39 -10.73 -9.83
N TYR A 205 5.61 -10.91 -10.34
CA TYR A 205 6.82 -10.95 -9.50
C TYR A 205 7.06 -9.64 -8.71
N LEU A 206 6.71 -8.48 -9.26
CA LEU A 206 6.74 -7.22 -8.50
C LEU A 206 5.69 -7.22 -7.36
N ILE A 207 4.47 -7.72 -7.62
CA ILE A 207 3.37 -7.80 -6.63
C ILE A 207 3.68 -8.82 -5.51
N THR A 208 4.42 -9.90 -5.80
CA THR A 208 4.89 -10.89 -4.82
C THR A 208 6.21 -10.52 -4.15
N LYS A 209 6.85 -9.42 -4.60
CA LYS A 209 8.18 -8.94 -4.16
C LYS A 209 9.35 -9.88 -4.52
N GLU A 210 9.18 -10.71 -5.54
CA GLU A 210 10.20 -11.60 -6.10
C GLU A 210 11.08 -10.81 -7.09
N THR A 211 11.80 -9.82 -6.58
CA THR A 211 12.44 -8.76 -7.37
C THR A 211 13.50 -9.26 -8.33
N GLU A 212 14.26 -10.30 -7.98
CA GLU A 212 15.27 -10.90 -8.86
C GLU A 212 14.61 -11.69 -10.01
N GLU A 213 13.48 -12.36 -9.77
CA GLU A 213 12.72 -13.00 -10.86
C GLU A 213 12.05 -11.97 -11.77
N ALA A 214 11.59 -10.83 -11.22
CA ALA A 214 11.14 -9.70 -12.03
C ALA A 214 12.28 -9.16 -12.91
N LYS A 215 13.50 -8.98 -12.36
CA LYS A 215 14.69 -8.58 -13.14
C LYS A 215 15.03 -9.59 -14.23
N ASN A 216 14.99 -10.90 -13.94
CA ASN A 216 15.22 -11.97 -14.92
C ASN A 216 14.25 -11.87 -16.11
N VAL A 217 12.96 -11.67 -15.85
CA VAL A 217 11.93 -11.52 -16.90
C VAL A 217 12.13 -10.22 -17.69
N TYR A 218 12.57 -9.13 -17.07
CA TYR A 218 12.93 -7.90 -17.79
C TYR A 218 14.18 -8.07 -18.67
N LEU A 219 15.14 -8.89 -18.27
CA LEU A 219 16.28 -9.25 -19.13
C LEU A 219 15.85 -10.09 -20.33
N GLU A 220 14.89 -11.02 -20.18
CA GLU A 220 14.29 -11.77 -21.30
C GLU A 220 13.52 -10.86 -22.27
N LEU A 221 12.85 -9.84 -21.74
CA LEU A 221 12.09 -8.84 -22.52
C LEU A 221 12.99 -7.97 -23.41
N ALA A 222 14.24 -7.72 -23.01
CA ALA A 222 15.13 -6.70 -23.60
C ALA A 222 15.70 -7.01 -25.00
N LYS A 223 14.88 -7.59 -25.90
CA LYS A 223 15.27 -8.08 -27.24
C LYS A 223 15.54 -7.00 -28.29
N ASN A 224 15.05 -5.77 -28.09
CA ASN A 224 15.25 -4.64 -29.00
C ASN A 224 15.47 -3.32 -28.21
N ALA A 225 15.74 -2.22 -28.91
CA ALA A 225 16.05 -0.93 -28.28
C ALA A 225 14.90 -0.42 -27.38
N LYS A 226 13.65 -0.49 -27.84
CA LYS A 226 12.47 -0.01 -27.13
C LYS A 226 12.14 -0.87 -25.91
N ASP A 227 12.13 -2.19 -26.08
CA ASP A 227 11.86 -3.11 -24.96
C ASP A 227 12.99 -3.15 -23.93
N SER A 228 14.24 -2.86 -24.33
CA SER A 228 15.34 -2.68 -23.38
C SER A 228 15.19 -1.41 -22.51
N ILE A 229 14.53 -0.35 -22.99
CA ILE A 229 14.21 0.83 -22.16
C ILE A 229 13.10 0.46 -21.16
N VAL A 230 12.07 -0.26 -21.61
CA VAL A 230 11.00 -0.78 -20.75
C VAL A 230 11.58 -1.71 -19.67
N ALA A 231 12.52 -2.58 -20.03
CA ALA A 231 13.24 -3.44 -19.09
C ALA A 231 14.02 -2.64 -18.04
N LEU A 232 14.78 -1.62 -18.44
CA LEU A 232 15.51 -0.76 -17.48
C LEU A 232 14.57 -0.04 -16.51
N ASN A 233 13.46 0.52 -17.00
CA ASN A 233 12.44 1.18 -16.16
C ASN A 233 11.72 0.20 -15.21
N GLY A 234 11.53 -1.06 -15.64
CA GLY A 234 10.97 -2.13 -14.82
C GLY A 234 11.95 -2.66 -13.76
N MET A 235 13.22 -2.86 -14.14
CA MET A 235 14.28 -3.23 -13.21
C MET A 235 14.56 -2.13 -12.17
N ALA A 236 14.42 -0.85 -12.52
CA ALA A 236 14.50 0.25 -11.57
C ALA A 236 13.40 0.15 -10.49
N LEU A 237 12.17 -0.19 -10.88
CA LEU A 237 11.08 -0.46 -9.93
C LEU A 237 11.35 -1.73 -9.09
N ALA A 238 11.89 -2.80 -9.69
CA ALA A 238 12.30 -3.99 -8.95
C ALA A 238 13.38 -3.69 -7.90
N ALA A 239 14.35 -2.83 -8.23
CA ALA A 239 15.39 -2.38 -7.29
C ALA A 239 14.82 -1.53 -6.15
N HIS A 240 13.83 -0.66 -6.41
CA HIS A 240 13.11 0.07 -5.37
C HIS A 240 12.33 -0.86 -4.43
N ILE A 241 11.61 -1.86 -4.97
CA ILE A 241 10.90 -2.86 -4.16
C ILE A 241 11.89 -3.70 -3.31
N ALA A 242 13.14 -3.86 -3.78
CA ALA A 242 14.24 -4.47 -3.03
C ALA A 242 14.94 -3.51 -2.04
N GLU A 243 14.41 -2.31 -1.84
CA GLU A 243 14.96 -1.24 -0.98
C GLU A 243 16.39 -0.77 -1.41
N ASN A 244 16.73 -0.90 -2.70
CA ASN A 244 18.03 -0.53 -3.28
C ASN A 244 17.95 0.71 -4.20
N GLU A 245 17.71 1.88 -3.61
CA GLU A 245 17.46 3.13 -4.35
C GLU A 245 18.62 3.58 -5.25
N LYS A 246 19.87 3.23 -4.89
CA LYS A 246 21.05 3.54 -5.71
C LYS A 246 21.09 2.76 -7.03
N GLU A 247 20.70 1.49 -6.99
CA GLU A 247 20.53 0.68 -8.20
C GLU A 247 19.34 1.19 -9.01
N ALA A 248 18.21 1.50 -8.35
CA ALA A 248 17.02 2.04 -9.01
C ALA A 248 17.32 3.33 -9.81
N GLN A 249 17.97 4.31 -9.19
CA GLN A 249 18.35 5.58 -9.84
C GLN A 249 19.36 5.35 -10.98
N SER A 250 20.32 4.44 -10.83
CA SER A 250 21.29 4.11 -11.89
C SER A 250 20.64 3.45 -13.11
N LEU A 251 19.66 2.57 -12.89
CA LEU A 251 18.90 1.91 -13.96
C LEU A 251 17.99 2.90 -14.70
N ALA A 252 17.31 3.80 -13.96
CA ALA A 252 16.47 4.84 -14.55
C ALA A 252 17.28 5.86 -15.38
N GLY A 253 18.46 6.27 -14.91
CA GLY A 253 19.36 7.14 -15.68
C GLY A 253 19.77 6.53 -17.04
N LYS A 254 20.19 5.26 -17.05
CA LYS A 254 20.47 4.51 -18.28
C LYS A 254 19.26 4.39 -19.21
N ALA A 255 18.05 4.34 -18.65
CA ALA A 255 16.82 4.28 -19.43
C ALA A 255 16.55 5.62 -20.15
N ILE A 256 16.81 6.76 -19.51
CA ILE A 256 16.76 8.09 -20.14
C ILE A 256 17.77 8.17 -21.28
N GLU A 257 19.06 7.92 -21.00
CA GLU A 257 20.14 7.99 -22.01
C GLU A 257 19.77 7.19 -23.28
N LYS A 258 19.27 5.97 -23.08
CA LYS A 258 18.87 5.09 -24.18
C LYS A 258 17.59 5.53 -24.91
N ALA A 259 16.65 6.16 -24.21
CA ALA A 259 15.43 6.71 -24.81
C ALA A 259 15.71 7.98 -25.62
N GLU A 260 16.62 8.84 -25.16
CA GLU A 260 17.06 10.03 -25.90
C GLU A 260 17.79 9.65 -27.20
N VAL A 261 18.66 8.63 -27.16
CA VAL A 261 19.32 8.08 -28.35
C VAL A 261 18.31 7.41 -29.31
N LEU A 262 17.23 6.81 -28.80
CA LEU A 262 16.19 6.20 -29.64
C LEU A 262 15.27 7.24 -30.30
N GLY A 263 15.08 8.41 -29.67
CA GLY A 263 14.19 9.47 -30.16
C GLY A 263 12.68 9.15 -30.04
N ASP A 264 12.31 8.10 -29.31
CA ASP A 264 10.91 7.71 -29.08
C ASP A 264 10.32 8.47 -27.89
N SER A 265 9.38 9.36 -28.15
CA SER A 265 8.80 10.25 -27.13
C SER A 265 8.09 9.50 -26.00
N THR A 266 7.44 8.37 -26.29
CA THR A 266 6.73 7.56 -25.29
C THR A 266 7.73 6.87 -24.35
N SER A 267 8.79 6.26 -24.90
CA SER A 267 9.87 5.68 -24.11
C SER A 267 10.61 6.74 -23.28
N LEU A 268 10.83 7.93 -23.84
CA LEU A 268 11.47 9.03 -23.13
C LEU A 268 10.61 9.51 -21.95
N GLN A 269 9.31 9.74 -22.16
CA GLN A 269 8.38 10.10 -21.09
C GLN A 269 8.40 9.07 -19.94
N ALA A 270 8.27 7.77 -20.25
CA ALA A 270 8.27 6.71 -19.23
C ALA A 270 9.60 6.63 -18.45
N SER A 271 10.74 6.89 -19.10
CA SER A 271 12.04 6.95 -18.42
C SER A 271 12.22 8.20 -17.56
N ARG A 272 11.71 9.36 -18.01
CA ARG A 272 11.70 10.61 -17.21
C ARG A 272 10.83 10.47 -15.97
N GLU A 273 9.65 9.86 -16.10
CA GLU A 273 8.78 9.53 -14.98
C GLU A 273 9.47 8.62 -13.96
N ARG A 274 10.05 7.50 -14.42
CA ARG A 274 10.76 6.57 -13.52
C ARG A 274 11.96 7.24 -12.83
N TYR A 275 12.71 8.09 -13.52
CA TYR A 275 13.84 8.80 -12.93
C TYR A 275 13.38 9.80 -11.86
N ALA A 276 12.33 10.59 -12.12
CA ALA A 276 11.72 11.47 -11.12
C ALA A 276 11.30 10.70 -9.86
N GLN A 277 10.66 9.53 -10.03
CA GLN A 277 10.29 8.65 -8.92
C GLN A 277 11.54 8.19 -8.14
N THR A 278 12.63 7.80 -8.80
CA THR A 278 13.86 7.40 -8.10
C THR A 278 14.52 8.52 -7.30
N LEU A 279 14.41 9.78 -7.73
CA LEU A 279 14.86 10.93 -6.93
C LEU A 279 14.03 11.05 -5.64
N VAL A 280 12.70 10.93 -5.73
CA VAL A 280 11.80 10.95 -4.57
C VAL A 280 12.05 9.77 -3.63
N TRP A 281 12.23 8.55 -4.15
CA TRP A 281 12.50 7.34 -3.35
C TRP A 281 13.84 7.43 -2.61
N ASN A 282 14.89 7.93 -3.27
CA ASN A 282 16.20 8.19 -2.68
C ASN A 282 16.21 9.42 -1.73
N LYS A 283 15.05 10.09 -1.54
CA LYS A 283 14.86 11.30 -0.71
C LYS A 283 15.69 12.50 -1.17
N ASP A 284 16.08 12.53 -2.44
CA ASP A 284 16.78 13.64 -3.07
C ASP A 284 15.76 14.72 -3.48
N PHE A 285 15.11 15.32 -2.48
CA PHE A 285 13.93 16.16 -2.69
C PHE A 285 14.23 17.46 -3.45
N GLU A 286 15.45 18.00 -3.34
CA GLU A 286 15.88 19.21 -4.03
C GLU A 286 15.99 18.95 -5.55
N ASN A 287 16.69 17.88 -5.94
CA ASN A 287 16.78 17.50 -7.35
C ASN A 287 15.45 16.98 -7.89
N ALA A 288 14.65 16.28 -7.07
CA ALA A 288 13.30 15.86 -7.47
C ALA A 288 12.38 17.06 -7.77
N GLU A 289 12.39 18.09 -6.91
CA GLU A 289 11.58 19.30 -7.09
C GLU A 289 12.02 20.10 -8.32
N ALA A 290 13.32 20.29 -8.51
CA ALA A 290 13.87 20.96 -9.68
C ALA A 290 13.50 20.22 -10.98
N TYR A 291 13.67 18.89 -11.00
CA TYR A 291 13.38 18.06 -12.16
C TYR A 291 11.89 18.00 -12.48
N ILE A 292 11.02 17.83 -11.49
CA ILE A 292 9.56 17.85 -11.69
C ILE A 292 9.10 19.24 -12.19
N SER A 293 9.72 20.33 -11.72
CA SER A 293 9.43 21.69 -12.21
C SER A 293 9.83 21.89 -13.68
N GLU A 294 10.94 21.29 -14.13
CA GLU A 294 11.34 21.24 -15.54
C GLU A 294 10.31 20.45 -16.39
N LEU A 295 9.84 19.31 -15.88
CA LEU A 295 8.80 18.51 -16.54
C LEU A 295 7.47 19.27 -16.65
N ILE A 296 7.04 19.98 -15.60
CA ILE A 296 5.84 20.86 -15.66
C ILE A 296 6.03 21.97 -16.68
N THR A 297 7.22 22.55 -16.78
CA THR A 297 7.52 23.61 -17.77
C THR A 297 7.51 23.07 -19.21
N THR A 298 7.93 21.82 -19.41
CA THR A 298 8.08 21.19 -20.73
C THR A 298 6.79 20.55 -21.23
N TYR A 299 6.04 19.89 -20.35
CA TYR A 299 4.87 19.09 -20.69
C TYR A 299 3.55 19.67 -20.17
N GLY A 300 3.58 20.66 -19.27
CA GLY A 300 2.41 21.14 -18.55
C GLY A 300 2.01 20.23 -17.38
N GLU A 301 0.85 20.51 -16.80
CA GLU A 301 0.28 19.75 -15.68
C GLU A 301 -0.44 18.47 -16.16
N GLU A 302 0.23 17.67 -16.97
CA GLU A 302 -0.26 16.36 -17.42
C GLU A 302 -0.39 15.38 -16.24
N ASN A 303 -1.31 14.42 -16.33
CA ASN A 303 -1.66 13.53 -15.20
C ASN A 303 -0.45 12.80 -14.59
N TRP A 304 0.49 12.36 -15.44
CA TRP A 304 1.72 11.70 -14.98
C TRP A 304 2.67 12.66 -14.25
N VAL A 305 2.76 13.93 -14.69
CA VAL A 305 3.58 14.96 -14.02
C VAL A 305 2.95 15.38 -12.69
N LEU A 306 1.63 15.55 -12.65
CA LEU A 306 0.88 15.77 -11.41
C LEU A 306 1.05 14.60 -10.44
N SER A 307 1.08 13.34 -10.91
CA SER A 307 1.32 12.17 -10.05
C SER A 307 2.71 12.22 -9.41
N LEU A 308 3.73 12.71 -10.14
CA LEU A 308 5.08 12.95 -9.60
C LEU A 308 5.10 14.05 -8.54
N ARG A 309 4.49 15.22 -8.80
CA ARG A 309 4.42 16.34 -7.83
C ARG A 309 3.64 15.93 -6.57
N ALA A 310 2.52 15.23 -6.75
CA ALA A 310 1.74 14.67 -5.65
C ALA A 310 2.57 13.69 -4.81
N THR A 311 3.31 12.79 -5.45
CA THR A 311 4.18 11.79 -4.79
C THR A 311 5.32 12.46 -4.03
N LEU A 312 5.97 13.48 -4.60
CA LEU A 312 6.96 14.30 -3.89
C LEU A 312 6.33 14.97 -2.65
N GLY A 313 5.16 15.60 -2.80
CA GLY A 313 4.42 16.20 -1.69
C GLY A 313 4.12 15.20 -0.56
N MET A 314 3.75 13.96 -0.90
CA MET A 314 3.52 12.89 0.08
C MET A 314 4.78 12.57 0.88
N TYR A 315 5.95 12.50 0.23
CA TYR A 315 7.23 12.26 0.92
C TYR A 315 7.68 13.45 1.77
N ARG A 316 7.43 14.69 1.33
CA ARG A 316 7.74 15.92 2.08
C ARG A 316 6.75 16.25 3.19
N SER A 317 5.65 15.51 3.32
CA SER A 317 4.50 15.80 4.19
C SER A 317 3.70 17.07 3.83
N ASP A 318 3.71 17.44 2.55
CA ASP A 318 2.93 18.55 1.95
C ASP A 318 1.56 18.06 1.45
N PHE A 319 0.85 17.26 2.26
CA PHE A 319 -0.30 16.46 1.83
C PHE A 319 -1.45 17.25 1.15
N LYS A 320 -1.62 18.54 1.47
CA LYS A 320 -2.63 19.39 0.82
C LYS A 320 -2.31 19.69 -0.65
N GLU A 321 -1.03 19.81 -0.99
CA GLU A 321 -0.55 19.95 -2.38
C GLU A 321 -0.84 18.64 -3.13
N SER A 322 -0.48 17.50 -2.54
CA SER A 322 -0.78 16.16 -3.08
C SER A 322 -2.28 15.92 -3.29
N ILE A 323 -3.14 16.33 -2.35
CA ILE A 323 -4.60 16.22 -2.50
C ILE A 323 -5.08 17.05 -3.70
N ALA A 324 -4.60 18.28 -3.87
CA ALA A 324 -4.99 19.14 -4.99
C ALA A 324 -4.53 18.56 -6.35
N ASP A 325 -3.33 18.00 -6.42
CA ASP A 325 -2.82 17.35 -7.63
C ASP A 325 -3.63 16.09 -7.99
N TYR A 326 -3.94 15.22 -7.01
CA TYR A 326 -4.79 14.06 -7.27
C TYR A 326 -6.23 14.44 -7.62
N GLN A 327 -6.76 15.56 -7.09
CA GLN A 327 -8.06 16.10 -7.52
C GLN A 327 -8.03 16.51 -9.00
N GLN A 328 -7.01 17.26 -9.43
CA GLN A 328 -6.84 17.63 -10.85
C GLN A 328 -6.69 16.41 -11.77
N ILE A 329 -5.96 15.38 -11.34
CA ILE A 329 -5.84 14.11 -12.09
C ILE A 329 -7.23 13.48 -12.28
N LEU A 330 -8.06 13.45 -11.22
CA LEU A 330 -9.40 12.85 -11.25
C LEU A 330 -10.43 13.70 -12.01
N GLU A 331 -10.24 15.01 -12.11
CA GLU A 331 -11.04 15.89 -12.98
C GLU A 331 -10.76 15.62 -14.46
N LYS A 332 -9.50 15.31 -14.82
CA LYS A 332 -9.08 14.97 -16.19
C LYS A 332 -9.37 13.51 -16.56
N ASP A 333 -9.18 12.60 -15.62
CA ASP A 333 -9.39 11.17 -15.76
C ASP A 333 -9.98 10.57 -14.48
N THR A 334 -11.32 10.45 -14.45
CA THR A 334 -12.06 9.86 -13.33
C THR A 334 -11.71 8.38 -13.08
N ALA A 335 -11.14 7.70 -14.07
CA ALA A 335 -10.70 6.32 -14.00
C ALA A 335 -9.20 6.18 -13.68
N SER A 336 -8.48 7.27 -13.39
CA SER A 336 -7.05 7.23 -13.06
C SER A 336 -6.80 6.39 -11.80
N PHE A 337 -5.94 5.37 -11.90
CA PHE A 337 -5.55 4.55 -10.75
C PHE A 337 -4.76 5.36 -9.72
N ASP A 338 -3.76 6.11 -10.17
CA ASP A 338 -2.95 7.01 -9.34
C ASP A 338 -3.82 8.07 -8.65
N GLY A 339 -4.78 8.66 -9.38
CA GLY A 339 -5.74 9.60 -8.80
C GLY A 339 -6.57 8.97 -7.68
N ASN A 340 -7.21 7.82 -7.95
CA ASN A 340 -8.13 7.17 -7.02
C ASN A 340 -7.42 6.64 -5.76
N LEU A 341 -6.33 5.88 -5.90
CA LEU A 341 -5.61 5.31 -4.75
C LEU A 341 -4.68 6.34 -4.08
N GLY A 342 -4.08 7.24 -4.86
CA GLY A 342 -3.21 8.30 -4.35
C GLY A 342 -3.95 9.26 -3.43
N ILE A 343 -5.13 9.75 -3.85
CA ILE A 343 -5.91 10.68 -3.02
C ILE A 343 -6.38 10.05 -1.70
N ALA A 344 -6.72 8.74 -1.70
CA ALA A 344 -7.08 8.03 -0.48
C ALA A 344 -5.93 8.01 0.53
N ASN A 345 -4.71 7.73 0.07
CA ASN A 345 -3.50 7.81 0.89
C ASN A 345 -3.22 9.24 1.38
N ALA A 346 -3.42 10.25 0.52
CA ALA A 346 -3.17 11.66 0.85
C ALA A 346 -4.14 12.19 1.91
N TYR A 347 -5.44 11.90 1.80
CA TYR A 347 -6.42 12.22 2.85
C TYR A 347 -6.09 11.54 4.18
N PHE A 348 -5.66 10.27 4.16
CA PHE A 348 -5.26 9.59 5.39
C PHE A 348 -4.04 10.24 6.04
N ALA A 349 -3.06 10.67 5.24
CA ALA A 349 -1.84 11.31 5.71
C ALA A 349 -2.09 12.74 6.27
N ASP A 350 -2.97 13.55 5.68
CA ASP A 350 -3.37 14.84 6.27
C ASP A 350 -4.24 14.66 7.54
N GLY A 351 -4.83 13.47 7.71
CA GLY A 351 -5.65 13.08 8.85
C GLY A 351 -7.16 13.19 8.62
N GLU A 352 -7.59 13.35 7.37
CA GLU A 352 -8.98 13.40 6.91
C GLU A 352 -9.55 11.99 6.69
N THR A 353 -9.60 11.20 7.76
CA THR A 353 -9.93 9.77 7.73
C THR A 353 -11.22 9.43 6.98
N LYS A 354 -12.28 10.25 7.08
CA LYS A 354 -13.53 9.99 6.34
C LYS A 354 -13.30 10.06 4.82
N ASN A 355 -12.67 11.13 4.35
CA ASN A 355 -12.35 11.33 2.95
C ASN A 355 -11.44 10.22 2.40
N ALA A 356 -10.55 9.68 3.25
CA ALA A 356 -9.74 8.50 2.93
C ALA A 356 -10.57 7.22 2.71
N TYR A 357 -11.59 6.94 3.55
CA TYR A 357 -12.52 5.84 3.32
C TYR A 357 -13.36 6.07 2.05
N ASP A 358 -13.94 7.27 1.90
CA ASP A 358 -14.78 7.62 0.74
C ASP A 358 -14.00 7.43 -0.58
N ALA A 359 -12.75 7.88 -0.64
CA ALA A 359 -11.85 7.69 -1.77
C ALA A 359 -11.44 6.23 -1.99
N ALA A 360 -11.13 5.47 -0.93
CA ALA A 360 -10.76 4.06 -1.07
C ALA A 360 -11.93 3.20 -1.55
N TYR A 361 -13.17 3.48 -1.09
CA TYR A 361 -14.36 2.83 -1.61
C TYR A 361 -14.68 3.27 -3.04
N GLN A 362 -14.40 4.52 -3.43
CA GLN A 362 -14.50 4.96 -4.83
C GLN A 362 -13.49 4.21 -5.72
N THR A 363 -12.24 4.03 -5.25
CA THR A 363 -11.22 3.21 -5.93
C THR A 363 -11.74 1.81 -6.21
N LEU A 364 -12.41 1.15 -5.25
CA LEU A 364 -12.97 -0.19 -5.43
C LEU A 364 -14.22 -0.24 -6.35
N LYS A 365 -14.89 0.89 -6.62
CA LYS A 365 -15.95 0.94 -7.66
C LYS A 365 -15.35 0.96 -9.06
N VAL A 366 -14.25 1.70 -9.26
CA VAL A 366 -13.53 1.80 -10.53
C VAL A 366 -12.71 0.53 -10.79
N PHE A 367 -12.06 0.01 -9.74
CA PHE A 367 -11.20 -1.17 -9.77
C PHE A 367 -11.69 -2.23 -8.77
N PRO A 368 -12.68 -3.06 -9.15
CA PRO A 368 -13.17 -4.13 -8.28
C PRO A 368 -12.05 -5.09 -7.84
N ASN A 369 -12.08 -5.48 -6.57
CA ASN A 369 -11.12 -6.40 -5.93
C ASN A 369 -9.64 -5.93 -5.92
N GLN A 370 -9.36 -4.65 -6.21
CA GLN A 370 -7.98 -4.15 -6.21
C GLN A 370 -7.33 -4.33 -4.82
N LYS A 371 -6.18 -5.02 -4.80
CA LYS A 371 -5.51 -5.53 -3.60
C LYS A 371 -5.08 -4.42 -2.64
N ASP A 372 -4.50 -3.33 -3.15
CA ASP A 372 -3.94 -2.25 -2.35
C ASP A 372 -5.03 -1.40 -1.70
N ALA A 373 -6.11 -1.09 -2.43
CA ALA A 373 -7.29 -0.41 -1.89
C ALA A 373 -7.97 -1.28 -0.81
N THR A 374 -8.08 -2.58 -1.03
CA THR A 374 -8.61 -3.54 -0.03
C THR A 374 -7.71 -3.62 1.22
N ASN A 375 -6.39 -3.70 1.03
CA ASN A 375 -5.41 -3.68 2.11
C ASN A 375 -5.40 -2.36 2.89
N PHE A 376 -5.59 -1.24 2.18
CA PHE A 376 -5.66 0.11 2.75
C PHE A 376 -6.92 0.27 3.62
N ILE A 377 -8.10 -0.14 3.14
CA ILE A 377 -9.33 -0.20 3.95
C ILE A 377 -9.12 -1.09 5.17
N GLY A 378 -8.55 -2.28 4.99
CA GLY A 378 -8.23 -3.16 6.12
C GLY A 378 -7.28 -2.54 7.13
N LYS A 379 -6.32 -1.71 6.70
CA LYS A 379 -5.39 -0.96 7.57
C LYS A 379 -6.11 0.16 8.32
N LEU A 380 -6.99 0.91 7.64
CA LEU A 380 -7.86 1.90 8.27
C LEU A 380 -8.75 1.23 9.34
N ASP A 381 -9.45 0.16 8.98
CA ASP A 381 -10.32 -0.60 9.89
C ASP A 381 -9.57 -1.03 11.15
N ARG A 382 -8.34 -1.58 11.00
CA ARG A 382 -7.49 -1.96 12.14
C ARG A 382 -7.13 -0.77 13.04
N SER A 383 -6.94 0.42 12.49
CA SER A 383 -6.66 1.64 13.28
C SER A 383 -7.86 2.18 14.07
N PHE A 384 -9.09 1.74 13.76
CA PHE A 384 -10.31 2.08 14.49
C PHE A 384 -11.03 0.87 15.11
N THR A 385 -10.37 -0.28 15.17
CA THR A 385 -10.90 -1.47 15.83
C THR A 385 -10.41 -1.50 17.29
N PRO A 386 -11.28 -1.76 18.28
CA PRO A 386 -10.89 -1.82 19.68
C PRO A 386 -9.68 -2.72 19.96
N VAL A 387 -8.78 -2.21 20.80
CA VAL A 387 -7.51 -2.84 21.15
C VAL A 387 -7.35 -2.92 22.67
N ILE A 388 -6.83 -4.06 23.13
CA ILE A 388 -6.35 -4.25 24.49
C ILE A 388 -4.84 -4.44 24.46
N GLU A 389 -4.13 -3.75 25.34
CA GLU A 389 -2.70 -3.92 25.58
C GLU A 389 -2.46 -4.22 27.05
N GLU A 390 -1.86 -5.37 27.33
CA GLU A 390 -1.45 -5.79 28.68
C GLU A 390 0.07 -5.69 28.79
N LYS A 391 0.55 -5.04 29.83
CA LYS A 391 1.98 -4.96 30.18
C LYS A 391 2.18 -5.46 31.60
N ILE A 392 3.11 -6.40 31.76
CA ILE A 392 3.52 -6.94 33.06
C ILE A 392 5.00 -6.64 33.22
N ASN A 393 5.42 -6.05 34.33
CA ASN A 393 6.83 -5.79 34.61
C ASN A 393 7.25 -6.15 36.04
N TYR A 394 8.55 -6.35 36.18
CA TYR A 394 9.26 -6.50 37.43
C TYR A 394 10.40 -5.47 37.44
N THR A 395 10.44 -4.64 38.47
CA THR A 395 11.44 -3.57 38.64
C THR A 395 12.22 -3.78 39.93
N PHE A 396 13.52 -3.51 39.89
CA PHE A 396 14.37 -3.47 41.08
C PHE A 396 15.46 -2.40 40.96
N ASP A 397 15.88 -1.85 42.09
CA ASP A 397 16.94 -0.84 42.17
C ASP A 397 18.05 -1.24 43.16
N ASN A 398 19.07 -0.39 43.29
CA ASN A 398 20.15 -0.56 44.26
C ASN A 398 19.84 0.04 45.65
N GLY A 399 18.60 0.46 45.90
CA GLY A 399 18.06 0.83 47.21
C GLY A 399 17.20 -0.29 47.82
N ASP A 400 17.39 -1.52 47.34
CA ASP A 400 16.69 -2.75 47.75
C ASP A 400 15.18 -2.77 47.52
N ASN A 401 14.65 -1.81 46.74
CA ASN A 401 13.25 -1.81 46.33
C ASN A 401 13.03 -2.81 45.21
N LYS A 402 11.96 -3.58 45.34
CA LYS A 402 11.43 -4.49 44.31
C LYS A 402 9.97 -4.14 44.08
N ALA A 403 9.51 -4.28 42.84
CA ALA A 403 8.09 -4.17 42.55
C ALA A 403 7.67 -5.05 41.38
N TYR A 404 6.42 -5.46 41.42
CA TYR A 404 5.69 -6.09 40.34
C TYR A 404 4.54 -5.16 39.94
N ALA A 405 4.32 -4.93 38.66
CA ALA A 405 3.15 -4.21 38.19
C ALA A 405 2.52 -4.85 36.95
N THR A 406 1.21 -4.67 36.83
CA THR A 406 0.43 -4.96 35.62
C THR A 406 -0.26 -3.68 35.16
N ASN A 407 -0.40 -3.52 33.85
CA ASN A 407 -1.03 -2.36 33.26
C ASN A 407 -1.86 -2.78 32.03
N THR A 408 -3.17 -2.82 32.23
CA THR A 408 -4.16 -3.06 31.18
C THR A 408 -4.60 -1.73 30.59
N ASN A 409 -4.37 -1.54 29.29
CA ASN A 409 -4.90 -0.43 28.51
C ASN A 409 -5.97 -0.96 27.56
N ILE A 410 -7.14 -0.33 27.52
CA ILE A 410 -8.16 -0.56 26.50
C ILE A 410 -8.41 0.76 25.78
N GLU A 411 -8.32 0.73 24.45
CA GLU A 411 -8.81 1.80 23.59
C GLU A 411 -10.00 1.28 22.78
N PHE A 412 -11.10 2.03 22.82
CA PHE A 412 -12.38 1.66 22.22
C PHE A 412 -12.87 2.81 21.31
N PRO A 413 -12.44 2.85 20.04
CA PRO A 413 -12.91 3.83 19.06
C PRO A 413 -14.39 3.61 18.75
N VAL A 414 -15.21 4.66 18.87
CA VAL A 414 -16.65 4.64 18.51
C VAL A 414 -16.96 5.44 17.26
N SER A 415 -15.97 6.18 16.74
CA SER A 415 -15.98 6.80 15.41
C SER A 415 -14.53 7.12 14.99
N THR A 416 -14.34 7.65 13.79
CA THR A 416 -13.05 8.18 13.33
C THR A 416 -12.56 9.42 14.10
N LYS A 417 -13.40 10.00 14.98
CA LYS A 417 -13.07 11.19 15.78
C LYS A 417 -13.10 10.98 17.30
N LEU A 418 -13.78 9.95 17.81
CA LEU A 418 -14.00 9.72 19.23
C LEU A 418 -13.61 8.29 19.61
N SER A 419 -12.68 8.16 20.56
CA SER A 419 -12.42 6.91 21.27
C SER A 419 -12.62 7.09 22.77
N PHE A 420 -13.03 6.01 23.44
CA PHE A 420 -13.02 5.89 24.88
C PHE A 420 -11.80 5.09 25.32
N ASN A 421 -11.26 5.43 26.49
CA ASN A 421 -10.04 4.82 27.03
C ASN A 421 -10.31 4.33 28.44
N ALA A 422 -9.83 3.13 28.75
CA ALA A 422 -9.77 2.60 30.10
C ALA A 422 -8.34 2.17 30.41
N ASN A 423 -7.86 2.55 31.59
CA ASN A 423 -6.58 2.10 32.12
C ASN A 423 -6.80 1.48 33.51
N TYR A 424 -6.21 0.31 33.71
CA TYR A 424 -6.05 -0.29 35.03
C TYR A 424 -4.58 -0.58 35.28
N ASN A 425 -4.02 -0.02 36.34
CA ASN A 425 -2.64 -0.26 36.76
C ASN A 425 -2.63 -0.79 38.19
N TYR A 426 -2.14 -2.02 38.36
CA TYR A 426 -1.85 -2.59 39.67
C TYR A 426 -0.34 -2.57 39.88
N ARG A 427 0.10 -2.12 41.05
CA ARG A 427 1.52 -2.17 41.46
C ARG A 427 1.61 -2.65 42.90
N LYS A 428 2.51 -3.60 43.14
CA LYS A 428 2.93 -4.03 44.47
C LYS A 428 4.43 -3.81 44.61
N THR A 429 4.85 -3.12 45.66
CA THR A 429 6.25 -2.77 45.91
C THR A 429 6.65 -3.09 47.34
N ARG A 430 7.90 -3.54 47.52
CA ARG A 430 8.47 -3.89 48.82
C ARG A 430 9.94 -3.51 48.87
N ASN A 431 10.39 -2.97 50.00
CA ASN A 431 11.82 -2.83 50.29
C ASN A 431 12.34 -4.10 50.97
N SER A 432 13.51 -4.59 50.54
CA SER A 432 14.06 -5.86 51.00
C SER A 432 14.79 -5.77 52.35
N ILE A 433 15.10 -4.56 52.84
CA ILE A 433 15.79 -4.30 54.10
C ILE A 433 14.82 -3.87 55.18
N THR A 434 13.97 -2.86 54.92
CA THR A 434 12.99 -2.38 55.91
C THR A 434 11.77 -3.29 56.03
N GLU A 435 11.61 -4.23 55.11
CA GLU A 435 10.45 -5.10 54.90
C GLU A 435 9.13 -4.36 54.55
N ASN A 436 9.12 -3.02 54.56
CA ASN A 436 7.99 -2.18 54.17
C ASN A 436 7.41 -2.61 52.81
N GLU A 437 6.11 -2.90 52.79
CA GLU A 437 5.37 -3.35 51.62
C GLU A 437 4.14 -2.45 51.42
N ALA A 438 3.87 -2.08 50.17
CA ALA A 438 2.70 -1.31 49.79
C ALA A 438 2.18 -1.73 48.42
N SER A 439 0.90 -1.48 48.16
CA SER A 439 0.22 -1.80 46.91
C SER A 439 -0.73 -0.69 46.49
N SER A 440 -0.89 -0.50 45.19
CA SER A 440 -1.79 0.48 44.58
C SER A 440 -2.59 -0.11 43.44
N ASN A 441 -3.85 0.26 43.36
CA ASN A 441 -4.76 -0.04 42.26
C ASN A 441 -5.22 1.30 41.67
N ASN A 442 -4.79 1.62 40.46
CA ASN A 442 -5.24 2.80 39.73
C ASN A 442 -6.26 2.35 38.68
N PHE A 443 -7.42 2.99 38.66
CA PHE A 443 -8.42 2.81 37.61
C PHE A 443 -8.80 4.17 37.04
N SER A 444 -8.67 4.34 35.73
CA SER A 444 -8.96 5.57 35.02
C SER A 444 -9.82 5.31 33.79
N LEU A 445 -10.83 6.16 33.58
CA LEU A 445 -11.69 6.18 32.40
C LEU A 445 -11.61 7.54 31.72
N GLY A 446 -11.73 7.56 30.41
CA GLY A 446 -11.51 8.76 29.63
C GLY A 446 -11.99 8.66 28.19
N GLY A 447 -11.68 9.70 27.44
CA GLY A 447 -11.90 9.72 26.00
C GLY A 447 -11.00 10.72 25.29
N SER A 448 -10.81 10.44 24.00
CA SER A 448 -9.99 11.20 23.07
C SER A 448 -10.87 11.70 21.93
N TYR A 449 -10.85 13.01 21.68
CA TYR A 449 -11.63 13.65 20.62
C TYR A 449 -10.76 14.40 19.61
N LYS A 450 -10.83 13.99 18.34
CA LYS A 450 -10.17 14.60 17.20
C LYS A 450 -11.10 15.59 16.50
N PHE A 451 -11.08 16.84 16.97
CA PHE A 451 -11.93 17.91 16.43
C PHE A 451 -11.40 18.50 15.10
N HIS A 452 -10.12 18.29 14.78
CA HIS A 452 -9.48 18.75 13.54
C HIS A 452 -8.50 17.66 13.02
N PRO A 453 -8.25 17.51 11.70
CA PRO A 453 -7.32 16.50 11.16
C PRO A 453 -5.94 16.48 11.83
N LYS A 454 -5.48 17.65 12.30
CA LYS A 454 -4.19 17.89 12.95
C LYS A 454 -4.26 18.27 14.44
N ALA A 455 -5.43 18.18 15.09
CA ALA A 455 -5.57 18.51 16.51
C ALA A 455 -6.56 17.59 17.26
N SER A 456 -6.20 17.23 18.49
CA SER A 456 -7.01 16.35 19.35
C SER A 456 -6.85 16.69 20.83
N PHE A 457 -7.90 16.45 21.61
CA PHE A 457 -7.94 16.63 23.05
C PHE A 457 -8.24 15.30 23.74
N HIS A 458 -7.57 15.04 24.86
CA HIS A 458 -7.59 13.76 25.56
C HIS A 458 -7.82 14.03 27.04
N VAL A 459 -8.78 13.34 27.66
CA VAL A 459 -9.09 13.47 29.10
C VAL A 459 -9.27 12.09 29.71
N LEU A 460 -8.64 11.85 30.85
CA LEU A 460 -8.83 10.69 31.72
C LEU A 460 -9.06 11.18 33.15
N GLY A 461 -10.04 10.61 33.83
CA GLY A 461 -10.30 10.77 35.26
C GLY A 461 -10.31 9.40 35.93
N GLY A 462 -9.80 9.31 37.15
CA GLY A 462 -9.62 8.03 37.81
C GLY A 462 -9.48 8.11 39.32
N ILE A 463 -9.26 6.94 39.92
CA ILE A 463 -9.05 6.76 41.35
C ILE A 463 -7.83 5.84 41.52
N ASN A 464 -6.87 6.29 42.32
CA ASN A 464 -5.87 5.46 42.96
C ASN A 464 -6.44 4.98 44.30
N SER A 465 -6.35 3.68 44.58
CA SER A 465 -6.58 3.11 45.90
C SER A 465 -5.28 2.46 46.37
N ALA A 466 -4.69 3.02 47.43
CA ALA A 466 -3.41 2.58 47.97
C ALA A 466 -3.59 1.92 49.33
N ASN A 467 -2.91 0.80 49.52
CA ASN A 467 -2.81 0.08 50.77
C ASN A 467 -1.33 -0.10 51.13
N SER A 468 -0.90 0.57 52.19
CA SER A 468 0.48 0.65 52.65
C SER A 468 0.61 0.28 54.12
N PHE A 469 1.84 0.10 54.59
CA PHE A 469 2.17 -0.38 55.92
C PHE A 469 1.76 0.55 57.07
N SER A 470 1.58 1.86 56.84
CA SER A 470 1.04 2.80 57.83
C SER A 470 -0.23 3.53 57.39
N ASN A 471 -0.43 3.75 56.08
CA ASN A 471 -1.54 4.53 55.54
C ASN A 471 -2.38 3.76 54.49
N ASN A 472 -3.69 3.97 54.50
CA ASN A 472 -4.67 3.43 53.54
C ASN A 472 -5.56 4.56 53.04
N TYR A 473 -5.50 4.87 51.74
CA TYR A 473 -6.16 6.04 51.18
C TYR A 473 -6.67 5.83 49.76
N ASN A 474 -7.51 6.75 49.32
CA ASN A 474 -7.91 6.87 47.92
C ASN A 474 -7.59 8.29 47.42
N GLN A 475 -6.97 8.39 46.25
CA GLN A 475 -6.58 9.66 45.63
C GLN A 475 -7.18 9.80 44.24
N PHE A 476 -7.62 11.02 43.90
CA PHE A 476 -8.14 11.31 42.57
C PHE A 476 -7.01 11.36 41.52
N LEU A 477 -7.19 10.71 40.39
CA LEU A 477 -6.28 10.77 39.25
C LEU A 477 -6.91 11.60 38.14
N ALA A 478 -6.11 12.43 37.48
CA ALA A 478 -6.59 13.23 36.35
C ALA A 478 -5.49 13.43 35.33
N GLN A 479 -5.79 13.24 34.06
CA GLN A 479 -4.93 13.62 32.96
C GLN A 479 -5.75 14.37 31.93
N ALA A 480 -5.25 15.50 31.45
CA ALA A 480 -5.85 16.24 30.35
C ALA A 480 -4.73 16.80 29.47
N PHE A 481 -4.71 16.47 28.19
CA PHE A 481 -3.71 16.98 27.26
C PHE A 481 -4.27 17.28 25.87
N PHE A 482 -3.66 18.28 25.26
CA PHE A 482 -3.93 18.74 23.91
C PHE A 482 -2.76 18.39 23.00
N LYS A 483 -3.05 17.78 21.84
CA LYS A 483 -2.08 17.45 20.79
C LYS A 483 -2.41 18.21 19.52
N ILE A 484 -1.41 18.87 18.94
CA ILE A 484 -1.51 19.58 17.66
C ILE A 484 -0.27 19.38 16.81
N LYS A 485 -0.44 19.35 15.48
CA LYS A 485 0.66 19.47 14.51
C LYS A 485 0.66 20.88 13.93
N PRO A 486 1.44 21.83 14.49
CA PRO A 486 1.39 23.23 14.07
C PRO A 486 1.98 23.46 12.67
N TYR A 487 3.00 22.70 12.31
CA TYR A 487 3.68 22.72 11.01
C TYR A 487 4.00 21.29 10.54
N LYS A 488 4.46 21.14 9.29
CA LYS A 488 4.91 19.84 8.79
C LYS A 488 6.11 19.32 9.59
N LEU A 489 6.16 18.01 9.80
CA LEU A 489 7.15 17.31 10.62
C LEU A 489 7.26 17.80 12.08
N GLN A 490 6.25 18.52 12.60
CA GLN A 490 6.22 19.00 13.99
C GLN A 490 4.99 18.50 14.74
N ASP A 491 5.21 18.06 15.98
CA ASP A 491 4.15 17.68 16.92
C ASP A 491 4.34 18.44 18.24
N LEU A 492 3.26 19.00 18.77
CA LEU A 492 3.21 19.68 20.06
C LEU A 492 2.14 19.01 20.93
N GLU A 493 2.51 18.63 22.14
CA GLU A 493 1.63 18.17 23.20
C GLU A 493 1.78 19.09 24.42
N VAL A 494 0.68 19.60 24.96
CA VAL A 494 0.65 20.38 26.20
C VAL A 494 -0.40 19.76 27.11
N GLY A 495 -0.06 19.50 28.37
CA GLY A 495 -0.94 18.75 29.25
C GLY A 495 -0.73 18.94 30.74
N TYR A 496 -1.66 18.36 31.48
CA TYR A 496 -1.70 18.23 32.92
C TYR A 496 -1.87 16.77 33.31
N ASN A 497 -1.16 16.32 34.35
CA ASN A 497 -1.27 14.96 34.90
C ASN A 497 -1.12 14.99 36.44
N ARG A 498 -2.20 14.60 37.14
CA ARG A 498 -2.26 14.39 38.59
C ARG A 498 -2.12 12.90 38.90
N GLU A 499 -1.04 12.56 39.57
CA GLU A 499 -0.68 11.18 39.91
C GLU A 499 -0.21 11.06 41.36
N VAL A 500 -0.05 9.82 41.83
CA VAL A 500 0.51 9.49 43.16
C VAL A 500 1.88 8.84 42.96
N GLN A 501 2.89 9.27 43.72
CA GLN A 501 4.20 8.62 43.71
C GLN A 501 4.10 7.19 44.24
N ASN A 502 4.28 6.21 43.35
CA ASN A 502 4.20 4.78 43.69
C ASN A 502 5.51 4.02 43.39
N PHE A 503 6.63 4.73 43.19
CA PHE A 503 7.90 4.12 42.78
C PHE A 503 8.40 3.06 43.78
N ASN A 504 8.34 3.35 45.08
CA ASN A 504 8.65 2.42 46.17
C ASN A 504 7.56 2.47 47.27
N ALA A 505 7.69 1.61 48.29
CA ALA A 505 6.71 1.51 49.37
C ALA A 505 6.62 2.79 50.21
N ASP A 506 7.75 3.40 50.56
CA ASP A 506 7.80 4.57 51.45
C ASP A 506 7.19 5.84 50.82
N LEU A 507 7.28 6.00 49.49
CA LEU A 507 6.61 7.09 48.78
C LEU A 507 5.11 6.89 48.69
N LEU A 508 4.67 5.64 48.51
CA LEU A 508 3.26 5.30 48.46
C LEU A 508 2.63 5.47 49.84
N ASP A 509 3.32 5.12 50.93
CA ASP A 509 2.87 5.35 52.31
C ASP A 509 2.65 6.84 52.62
N ARG A 510 3.54 7.70 52.12
CA ARG A 510 3.53 9.15 52.33
C ARG A 510 2.47 9.92 51.53
N GLU A 511 1.70 9.26 50.68
CA GLU A 511 0.59 9.88 49.93
C GLU A 511 1.05 11.11 49.09
N ILE A 512 2.25 11.03 48.51
CA ILE A 512 2.81 12.15 47.72
C ILE A 512 2.10 12.23 46.37
N VAL A 513 1.19 13.20 46.28
CA VAL A 513 0.49 13.58 45.05
C VAL A 513 1.36 14.53 44.26
N VAL A 514 1.48 14.30 42.95
CA VAL A 514 2.18 15.19 42.02
C VAL A 514 1.21 15.75 41.00
N ASN A 515 1.24 17.07 40.81
CA ASN A 515 0.54 17.80 39.77
C ASN A 515 1.57 18.22 38.71
N ASN A 516 1.65 17.50 37.61
CA ASN A 516 2.54 17.79 36.50
C ASN A 516 1.84 18.69 35.48
N TYR A 517 2.49 19.79 35.10
CA TYR A 517 2.17 20.60 33.93
C TYR A 517 3.32 20.43 32.95
N TYR A 518 3.03 19.99 31.72
CA TYR A 518 4.07 19.58 30.80
C TYR A 518 3.83 20.03 29.36
N MET A 519 4.95 20.11 28.62
CA MET A 519 5.00 20.38 27.19
C MET A 519 6.00 19.41 26.54
N ASN A 520 5.55 18.65 25.55
CA ASN A 520 6.41 17.89 24.65
C ASN A 520 6.35 18.53 23.26
N TYR A 521 7.51 18.79 22.66
CA TYR A 521 7.63 19.33 21.32
C TYR A 521 8.63 18.50 20.52
N ASN A 522 8.20 17.99 19.37
CA ASN A 522 9.00 17.19 18.46
C ASN A 522 9.11 17.91 17.12
N MET A 523 10.32 18.07 16.61
CA MET A 523 10.60 18.70 15.32
C MET A 523 11.50 17.79 14.48
N GLY A 524 10.96 17.26 13.39
CA GLY A 524 11.72 16.59 12.34
C GLY A 524 12.06 17.52 11.18
N THR A 525 12.97 17.06 10.31
CA THR A 525 13.37 17.74 9.08
C THR A 525 13.42 16.75 7.91
N ASN A 526 13.36 17.26 6.69
CA ASN A 526 13.50 16.46 5.47
C ASN A 526 14.95 15.97 5.22
N PHE A 527 15.95 16.55 5.91
CA PHE A 527 17.35 16.14 5.87
C PHE A 527 17.78 15.25 7.06
N ASN A 528 16.84 14.45 7.59
CA ASN A 528 17.04 13.44 8.64
C ASN A 528 17.45 13.92 10.05
N LEU A 529 17.62 15.23 10.28
CA LEU A 529 17.79 15.80 11.61
C LEU A 529 16.45 15.84 12.36
N GLY A 530 16.46 15.54 13.65
CA GLY A 530 15.31 15.68 14.55
C GLY A 530 15.70 16.25 15.92
N TRP A 531 14.77 16.97 16.53
CA TRP A 531 14.93 17.58 17.85
C TRP A 531 13.65 17.38 18.67
N PHE A 532 13.76 16.63 19.75
CA PHE A 532 12.70 16.46 20.76
C PHE A 532 13.03 17.29 22.00
N THR A 533 12.05 18.03 22.52
CA THR A 533 12.13 18.79 23.78
C THR A 533 10.93 18.45 24.65
N GLN A 534 11.18 18.25 25.94
CA GLN A 534 10.18 17.95 26.95
C GLN A 534 10.45 18.80 28.19
N TYR A 535 9.44 19.53 28.66
CA TYR A 535 9.49 20.29 29.89
C TYR A 535 8.36 19.90 30.83
N TYR A 536 8.66 19.77 32.11
CA TYR A 536 7.74 19.50 33.21
C TYR A 536 7.97 20.54 34.33
N TYR A 537 6.90 21.22 34.73
CA TYR A 537 6.78 21.82 36.05
C TYR A 537 5.87 20.93 36.90
N SER A 538 6.32 20.54 38.09
CA SER A 538 5.52 19.72 38.99
C SER A 538 5.37 20.38 40.36
N SER A 539 4.16 20.40 40.93
CA SER A 539 3.93 20.73 42.34
C SER A 539 3.46 19.50 43.11
N GLN A 540 3.97 19.33 44.34
CA GLN A 540 3.76 18.14 45.16
C GLN A 540 2.97 18.47 46.44
N SER A 541 2.31 17.46 47.03
CA SER A 541 1.54 17.64 48.28
C SER A 541 2.40 17.90 49.52
N ASP A 542 3.72 17.72 49.43
CA ASP A 542 4.72 18.01 50.48
C ASP A 542 5.29 19.44 50.40
N GLU A 543 4.57 20.36 49.76
CA GLU A 543 4.95 21.76 49.49
C GLU A 543 6.20 21.97 48.62
N ASN A 544 6.75 20.89 48.06
CA ASN A 544 7.87 20.94 47.14
C ASN A 544 7.42 21.15 45.68
N SER A 545 8.32 21.63 44.83
CA SER A 545 8.09 21.78 43.40
C SER A 545 9.34 21.45 42.59
N ARG A 546 9.15 20.88 41.41
CA ARG A 546 10.19 20.36 40.51
C ARG A 546 10.13 21.04 39.14
N ASN A 547 11.28 21.38 38.58
CA ASN A 547 11.43 21.64 37.15
C ASN A 547 12.25 20.51 36.53
N LEU A 548 11.80 19.99 35.39
CA LEU A 548 12.56 19.01 34.59
C LEU A 548 12.50 19.42 33.12
N LEU A 549 13.67 19.54 32.48
CA LEU A 549 13.84 19.74 31.05
C LEU A 549 14.62 18.55 30.51
N PHE A 550 14.10 17.89 29.48
CA PHE A 550 14.82 16.89 28.69
C PHE A 550 14.80 17.32 27.22
N THR A 551 15.94 17.21 26.55
CA THR A 551 16.07 17.53 25.12
C THR A 551 16.98 16.53 24.43
N SER A 552 16.63 16.15 23.21
CA SER A 552 17.34 15.17 22.40
C SER A 552 17.50 15.71 20.98
N LEU A 553 18.73 15.97 20.55
CA LEU A 553 19.08 16.33 19.18
C LEU A 553 19.69 15.11 18.51
N TYR A 554 19.11 14.64 17.40
CA TYR A 554 19.47 13.36 16.78
C TYR A 554 19.44 13.40 15.26
N TYR A 555 20.19 12.49 14.65
CA TYR A 555 20.23 12.27 13.21
C TYR A 555 19.80 10.82 12.89
N ASN A 556 18.96 10.64 11.88
CA ASN A 556 18.55 9.32 11.40
C ASN A 556 19.48 8.87 10.26
N PHE A 557 20.31 7.86 10.52
CA PHE A 557 21.25 7.28 9.56
C PHE A 557 20.57 6.28 8.60
N LEU A 558 19.61 5.50 9.11
CA LEU A 558 18.83 4.54 8.34
C LEU A 558 17.35 4.65 8.75
N SER A 559 16.43 4.46 7.80
CA SER A 559 14.97 4.45 8.08
C SER A 559 14.38 3.05 8.29
N LYS A 560 15.04 1.97 7.84
CA LYS A 560 14.57 0.60 8.01
C LYS A 560 15.74 -0.41 7.90
N PRO A 561 16.05 -1.21 8.94
CA PRO A 561 15.77 -0.88 10.35
C PRO A 561 16.19 0.57 10.66
N VAL A 562 15.47 1.22 11.58
CA VAL A 562 15.81 2.57 12.02
C VAL A 562 17.13 2.51 12.76
N LEU A 563 18.10 3.29 12.30
CA LEU A 563 19.33 3.59 13.03
C LEU A 563 19.40 5.10 13.21
N LYS A 564 19.37 5.58 14.44
CA LYS A 564 19.56 6.99 14.78
C LYS A 564 20.53 7.14 15.94
N GLY A 565 21.15 8.31 16.04
CA GLY A 565 22.04 8.64 17.15
C GLY A 565 22.08 10.14 17.38
N GLY A 566 22.47 10.54 18.58
CA GLY A 566 22.34 11.92 18.98
C GLY A 566 22.86 12.22 20.38
N ILE A 567 22.54 13.42 20.86
CA ILE A 567 22.89 13.93 22.18
C ILE A 567 21.61 14.21 22.94
N ASN A 568 21.50 13.63 24.13
CA ASN A 568 20.51 13.96 25.14
C ASN A 568 21.10 14.93 26.15
N TYR A 569 20.34 15.95 26.55
CA TYR A 569 20.61 16.76 27.73
C TYR A 569 19.38 16.74 28.65
N GLN A 570 19.62 16.65 29.95
CA GLN A 570 18.59 16.69 30.98
C GLN A 570 19.01 17.66 32.08
N PHE A 571 18.09 18.54 32.46
CA PHE A 571 18.17 19.39 33.64
C PHE A 571 17.02 19.04 34.60
N LEU A 572 17.30 19.04 35.90
CA LEU A 572 16.33 18.80 36.96
C LEU A 572 16.66 19.66 38.17
N SER A 573 15.66 20.28 38.78
CA SER A 573 15.79 21.02 40.04
C SER A 573 14.54 20.91 40.90
N PHE A 574 14.73 20.88 42.21
CA PHE A 574 13.67 20.98 43.21
C PHE A 574 13.81 22.27 44.03
N LYS A 575 12.68 22.78 44.52
CA LYS A 575 12.61 23.96 45.40
C LYS A 575 13.18 23.64 46.79
N ASN A 576 12.84 22.47 47.33
CA ASN A 576 13.31 21.98 48.61
C ASN A 576 14.09 20.67 48.41
N GLN A 577 15.25 20.53 49.05
CA GLN A 577 16.00 19.26 49.09
C GLN A 577 15.44 18.40 50.23
N VAL A 578 14.92 17.21 49.88
CA VAL A 578 14.42 16.19 50.82
C VAL A 578 15.02 14.81 50.47
N PRO A 579 16.36 14.67 50.39
CA PRO A 579 17.04 13.48 49.87
C PRO A 579 16.82 12.21 50.69
N THR A 580 16.30 12.33 51.92
CA THR A 580 15.88 11.21 52.77
C THR A 580 14.51 10.64 52.40
N ILE A 581 13.78 11.28 51.48
CA ILE A 581 12.45 10.85 51.02
C ILE A 581 12.51 10.46 49.54
N TYR A 582 13.07 11.32 48.69
CA TYR A 582 13.28 11.05 47.26
C TYR A 582 14.43 11.90 46.70
N PHE A 583 14.98 11.47 45.56
CA PHE A 583 15.97 12.21 44.79
C PHE A 583 15.46 13.60 44.42
N SER A 584 15.94 14.61 45.15
CA SER A 584 15.43 15.98 45.15
C SER A 584 16.53 17.05 45.10
N PRO A 585 17.43 17.00 44.09
CA PRO A 585 18.55 17.92 44.02
C PRO A 585 18.10 19.36 43.75
N SER A 586 18.84 20.34 44.27
CA SER A 586 18.67 21.76 43.90
C SER A 586 19.12 21.99 42.45
N ARG A 587 20.14 21.25 41.99
CA ARG A 587 20.64 21.29 40.61
C ARG A 587 21.11 19.91 40.16
N PHE A 588 20.55 19.40 39.08
CA PHE A 588 21.00 18.20 38.38
C PHE A 588 21.16 18.47 36.89
N ASN A 589 22.25 17.96 36.31
CA ASN A 589 22.49 17.97 34.87
C ASN A 589 22.96 16.59 34.43
N ALA A 590 22.46 16.10 33.30
CA ALA A 590 23.02 14.94 32.61
C ALA A 590 23.16 15.21 31.10
N VAL A 591 24.25 14.73 30.51
CA VAL A 591 24.49 14.76 29.06
C VAL A 591 24.86 13.34 28.62
N GLU A 592 24.14 12.80 27.64
CA GLU A 592 24.42 11.47 27.09
C GLU A 592 24.55 11.51 25.57
N VAL A 593 25.52 10.78 25.02
CA VAL A 593 25.51 10.37 23.61
C VAL A 593 24.75 9.06 23.52
N PHE A 594 23.84 8.93 22.55
CA PHE A 594 23.05 7.71 22.37
C PHE A 594 23.04 7.21 20.93
N ALA A 595 22.82 5.92 20.78
CA ALA A 595 22.46 5.24 19.55
C ALA A 595 21.22 4.38 19.78
N ASP A 596 20.33 4.34 18.80
CA ASP A 596 19.06 3.60 18.83
C ASP A 596 18.90 2.84 17.51
N PHE A 597 18.82 1.51 17.61
CA PHE A 597 18.70 0.59 16.49
C PHE A 597 17.44 -0.25 16.66
N LEU A 598 16.41 -0.05 15.83
CA LEU A 598 15.13 -0.73 15.97
C LEU A 598 14.46 -1.11 14.64
N MET A 599 13.75 -2.21 14.68
CA MET A 599 12.73 -2.57 13.70
C MET A 599 11.36 -2.33 14.34
N ASP A 600 10.56 -1.42 13.77
CA ASP A 600 9.29 -1.02 14.39
C ASP A 600 8.17 -2.06 14.20
N GLU A 601 7.27 -2.20 15.18
CA GLU A 601 6.19 -3.20 15.12
C GLU A 601 5.19 -2.95 13.97
N ASN A 602 5.05 -1.70 13.52
CA ASN A 602 4.17 -1.32 12.42
C ASN A 602 4.85 -1.48 11.05
N ALA A 603 6.19 -1.57 11.01
CA ALA A 603 6.98 -1.79 9.79
C ALA A 603 7.14 -3.29 9.44
N VAL A 604 6.65 -4.18 10.31
CA VAL A 604 6.82 -5.63 10.22
C VAL A 604 5.54 -6.31 9.75
N GLU A 605 5.67 -7.23 8.80
CA GLU A 605 4.58 -8.05 8.27
C GLU A 605 4.17 -9.16 9.27
N THR A 606 3.03 -9.81 9.03
CA THR A 606 2.62 -10.97 9.85
C THR A 606 3.70 -12.05 9.88
N LYS A 607 3.88 -12.69 11.04
CA LYS A 607 4.91 -13.69 11.31
C LYS A 607 6.35 -13.15 11.30
N GLY A 608 6.53 -11.83 11.25
CA GLY A 608 7.83 -11.18 11.37
C GLY A 608 8.25 -10.85 12.81
N LEU A 609 9.54 -10.61 12.97
CA LEU A 609 10.17 -10.17 14.22
C LEU A 609 10.35 -8.66 14.23
N PHE A 610 10.09 -8.03 15.37
CA PHE A 610 10.42 -6.63 15.65
C PHE A 610 11.31 -6.55 16.89
N TYR A 611 12.21 -5.57 16.93
CA TYR A 611 13.23 -5.47 17.97
C TYR A 611 13.68 -4.03 18.15
N GLY A 612 14.39 -3.76 19.25
CA GLY A 612 15.01 -2.47 19.49
C GLY A 612 16.12 -2.59 20.51
N LEU A 613 17.22 -1.90 20.26
CA LEU A 613 18.33 -1.73 21.19
C LEU A 613 18.71 -0.25 21.21
N THR A 614 18.46 0.40 22.34
CA THR A 614 18.93 1.76 22.62
C THR A 614 20.07 1.68 23.61
N ALA A 615 21.20 2.30 23.31
CA ALA A 615 22.34 2.44 24.20
C ALA A 615 22.72 3.91 24.31
N ALA A 616 22.87 4.40 25.54
CA ALA A 616 23.37 5.74 25.83
C ALA A 616 24.49 5.67 26.88
N VAL A 617 25.48 6.55 26.74
CA VAL A 617 26.58 6.75 27.69
C VAL A 617 26.87 8.23 27.85
N GLY A 618 27.27 8.64 29.05
CA GLY A 618 27.33 10.07 29.34
C GLY A 618 27.91 10.40 30.70
N TYR A 619 27.56 11.59 31.17
CA TYR A 619 27.94 12.12 32.47
C TYR A 619 26.77 12.81 33.15
N GLN A 620 26.71 12.68 34.47
CA GLN A 620 25.79 13.40 35.34
C GLN A 620 26.53 14.21 36.40
N PHE A 621 25.90 15.29 36.83
CA PHE A 621 26.36 16.24 37.85
C PHE A 621 25.19 16.46 38.81
N ILE A 622 25.45 16.28 40.10
CA ILE A 622 24.47 16.39 41.18
C ILE A 622 25.00 17.48 42.11
N GLU A 623 24.24 18.55 42.32
CA GLU A 623 24.70 19.76 43.01
C GLU A 623 26.05 20.27 42.43
N ASP A 624 27.06 20.47 43.28
CA ASP A 624 28.45 20.81 42.94
C ASP A 624 29.41 19.58 43.00
N ASP A 625 28.87 18.36 43.06
CA ASP A 625 29.67 17.13 43.15
C ASP A 625 30.52 16.86 41.88
N SER A 626 31.54 16.02 42.05
CA SER A 626 32.38 15.57 40.94
C SER A 626 31.59 14.77 39.89
N LYS A 627 31.96 14.96 38.62
CA LYS A 627 31.35 14.32 37.45
C LYS A 627 31.25 12.80 37.61
N GLN A 628 30.03 12.26 37.55
CA GLN A 628 29.76 10.82 37.56
C GLN A 628 29.46 10.31 36.15
N SER A 629 29.78 9.06 35.82
CA SER A 629 29.44 8.45 34.53
C SER A 629 28.00 7.94 34.48
N THR A 630 27.34 8.09 33.33
CA THR A 630 26.04 7.48 33.05
C THR A 630 26.13 6.40 31.97
N TYR A 631 25.24 5.42 32.08
CA TYR A 631 24.87 4.50 31.03
C TYR A 631 23.37 4.22 31.09
N ARG A 632 22.80 3.87 29.94
CA ARG A 632 21.44 3.38 29.78
C ARG A 632 21.39 2.39 28.64
N ILE A 633 20.86 1.21 28.89
CA ILE A 633 20.63 0.16 27.89
C ILE A 633 19.15 -0.21 27.95
N GLN A 634 18.47 -0.16 26.80
CA GLN A 634 17.08 -0.55 26.65
C GLN A 634 16.98 -1.55 25.51
N GLY A 635 16.32 -2.69 25.76
CA GLY A 635 16.12 -3.75 24.80
C GLY A 635 14.63 -4.08 24.66
N LYS A 636 14.18 -4.37 23.45
CA LYS A 636 12.90 -5.04 23.18
C LYS A 636 13.07 -6.10 22.09
N PHE A 637 12.35 -7.20 22.22
CA PHE A 637 12.31 -8.27 21.22
C PHE A 637 10.90 -8.87 21.18
N GLY A 638 10.29 -8.92 20.00
CA GLY A 638 8.91 -9.29 19.83
C GLY A 638 8.57 -9.88 18.47
N TYR A 639 7.37 -10.42 18.40
CA TYR A 639 6.85 -11.17 17.26
C TYR A 639 5.41 -10.77 16.97
N LYS A 640 5.09 -10.57 15.69
CA LYS A 640 3.76 -10.22 15.21
C LYS A 640 3.02 -11.47 14.73
N PHE A 641 2.30 -12.14 15.62
CA PHE A 641 1.57 -13.39 15.30
C PHE A 641 0.56 -13.22 14.17
N SER A 642 -0.10 -12.06 14.11
CA SER A 642 -1.05 -11.71 13.05
C SER A 642 -1.16 -10.19 12.89
N GLU A 643 -1.94 -9.71 11.92
CA GLU A 643 -2.28 -8.28 11.80
C GLU A 643 -3.01 -7.71 13.03
N ARG A 644 -3.46 -8.56 13.95
CA ARG A 644 -4.21 -8.16 15.15
C ARG A 644 -3.54 -8.52 16.47
N CYS A 645 -2.51 -9.37 16.50
CA CYS A 645 -1.91 -9.84 17.74
C CYS A 645 -0.38 -9.85 17.65
N LEU A 646 0.26 -9.22 18.64
CA LEU A 646 1.71 -9.20 18.81
C LEU A 646 2.08 -9.26 20.29
N ALA A 647 3.28 -9.76 20.58
CA ALA A 647 3.86 -9.70 21.91
C ALA A 647 5.35 -9.41 21.87
N ASN A 648 5.89 -8.84 22.95
CA ASN A 648 7.33 -8.64 23.11
C ASN A 648 7.77 -8.74 24.58
N PHE A 649 9.00 -9.20 24.76
CA PHE A 649 9.76 -8.91 25.97
C PHE A 649 10.44 -7.55 25.82
N TYR A 650 10.72 -6.91 26.95
CA TYR A 650 11.50 -5.69 27.01
C TYR A 650 12.25 -5.60 28.34
N GLY A 651 13.27 -4.76 28.39
CA GLY A 651 13.97 -4.43 29.61
C GLY A 651 14.81 -3.18 29.50
N THR A 652 15.00 -2.51 30.64
CA THR A 652 15.81 -1.29 30.77
C THR A 652 16.79 -1.50 31.92
N ARG A 653 18.04 -1.07 31.75
CA ARG A 653 18.98 -0.86 32.86
C ARG A 653 19.69 0.46 32.69
N SER A 654 19.76 1.27 33.75
CA SER A 654 20.43 2.57 33.74
C SER A 654 20.98 2.91 35.11
N ASN A 655 22.03 3.75 35.17
CA ASN A 655 22.55 4.33 36.41
C ASN A 655 22.37 5.86 36.54
N ILE A 656 21.47 6.47 35.76
CA ILE A 656 21.14 7.89 35.85
C ILE A 656 20.35 8.12 37.16
N ALA A 657 20.80 9.02 38.02
CA ALA A 657 20.20 9.26 39.34
C ALA A 657 18.72 9.68 39.26
N SER A 658 18.34 10.46 38.24
CA SER A 658 16.94 10.85 38.01
C SER A 658 16.03 9.72 37.51
N ALA A 659 16.54 8.50 37.30
CA ALA A 659 15.76 7.35 36.85
C ALA A 659 15.11 6.56 38.01
N THR A 660 15.45 6.86 39.26
CA THR A 660 14.77 6.29 40.44
C THR A 660 14.52 7.37 41.49
N ALA A 661 13.70 7.05 42.49
CA ALA A 661 13.52 7.93 43.64
C ALA A 661 14.54 7.72 44.78
N ALA A 662 15.20 6.56 44.87
CA ALA A 662 15.94 6.12 46.07
C ALA A 662 17.32 5.48 45.78
N GLY A 663 17.79 5.51 44.54
CA GLY A 663 19.02 4.83 44.11
C GLY A 663 19.63 5.40 42.84
N PHE A 664 20.82 4.90 42.51
CA PHE A 664 21.53 5.25 41.28
C PHE A 664 21.18 4.31 40.14
N THR A 665 21.04 3.00 40.39
CA THR A 665 20.84 1.98 39.35
C THR A 665 19.42 1.43 39.36
N PHE A 666 18.75 1.51 38.22
CA PHE A 666 17.44 0.95 37.94
C PHE A 666 17.54 -0.27 37.01
N THR A 667 16.73 -1.30 37.25
CA THR A 667 16.46 -2.35 36.26
C THR A 667 14.96 -2.62 36.17
N GLU A 668 14.44 -2.68 34.94
CA GLU A 668 13.10 -3.15 34.60
C GLU A 668 13.22 -4.33 33.63
N ILE A 669 12.40 -5.36 33.82
CA ILE A 669 12.18 -6.42 32.84
C ILE A 669 10.66 -6.61 32.73
N GLY A 670 10.14 -6.72 31.51
CA GLY A 670 8.71 -6.87 31.29
C GLY A 670 8.33 -7.64 30.03
N PHE A 671 7.04 -7.95 29.98
CA PHE A 671 6.35 -8.59 28.88
C PHE A 671 5.15 -7.73 28.48
N ARG A 672 4.86 -7.68 27.19
CA ARG A 672 3.73 -6.96 26.61
C ARG A 672 2.99 -7.86 25.63
N LEU A 673 1.67 -7.85 25.70
CA LEU A 673 0.75 -8.42 24.73
C LEU A 673 -0.16 -7.30 24.21
N LYS A 674 -0.33 -7.17 22.89
CA LYS A 674 -1.25 -6.21 22.26
C LYS A 674 -2.15 -6.96 21.29
N TRP A 675 -3.46 -6.82 21.48
CA TRP A 675 -4.49 -7.54 20.73
C TRP A 675 -5.65 -6.64 20.29
N ILE A 676 -5.84 -6.53 18.98
CA ILE A 676 -7.05 -5.98 18.35
C ILE A 676 -8.11 -7.10 18.41
N PHE A 677 -9.02 -7.02 19.37
CA PHE A 677 -9.85 -8.16 19.78
C PHE A 677 -11.15 -8.32 18.99
N LEU A 678 -11.55 -7.31 18.21
CA LEU A 678 -12.67 -7.40 17.28
C LEU A 678 -12.20 -7.62 15.82
N ASN A 679 -13.13 -8.07 14.98
CA ASN A 679 -12.85 -8.31 13.56
C ASN A 679 -12.88 -7.03 12.70
N LYS A 680 -13.62 -6.00 13.14
CA LYS A 680 -13.87 -4.74 12.43
C LYS A 680 -14.19 -3.63 13.45
N PRO A 681 -14.19 -2.35 13.05
CA PRO A 681 -14.69 -1.25 13.87
C PRO A 681 -16.14 -1.49 14.37
N VAL A 682 -16.49 -0.86 15.49
CA VAL A 682 -17.84 -0.95 16.09
C VAL A 682 -18.83 0.05 15.50
N PHE A 683 -18.42 0.79 14.48
CA PHE A 683 -19.21 1.78 13.76
C PHE A 683 -19.09 1.54 12.24
N GLU A 684 -20.05 2.06 11.47
CA GLU A 684 -20.00 1.94 10.01
C GLU A 684 -18.98 2.91 9.41
N THR A 685 -18.12 2.38 8.55
CA THR A 685 -17.03 3.10 7.88
C THR A 685 -17.40 3.59 6.47
N LYS A 686 -18.64 3.32 6.03
CA LYS A 686 -19.20 3.57 4.70
C LYS A 686 -20.52 4.33 4.81
#